data_AF-A0A202E3G2-F1
#
_entry.id   AF-A0A202E3G2-F1
#
_cell.length_a   1.000
_cell.length_b   1.000
_cell.length_c   1.000
_cell.angle_alpha   90.00
_cell.angle_beta   90.00
_cell.angle_gamma   90.00
#
_symmetry.space_group_name_H-M   'P 1'
#
loop_
_entity.id
_entity.type
_entity.pdbx_description
1 polymer ?
#
loop_
_entity_poly.entity_id
_entity_poly.type
_entity_poly.pdbx_seq_one_letter_code
_entity_poly.pdbx_strand_id
1 'polypeptide(L)'
;MALTGTALGTTFTGVGRRSAAPSPVDETGIDALSFYSAASQIAADGESELADDETVVVWAEPTAYNFESTDDGPETVVYDDNPIPLVSEDGPVVGLGTVDFVSDDQGGFDVDNEAFLLNLFDAKIGGEGTVLWDEGHDQFHELGLDYYHSFDQYAADAGYDLTATTNILGGTELLFPSTASQVAAGGGPLTDPSHVVVWAESTAQNVDDAGDEASYIYSDGEDIPLVSRDGTVVGIGTPELLEAGFRFNSDQVIDEENSGWAPFVVRTTNFNEAFDFFSEGGDDESAVDAADAVIIPSPADPYTDTELEALADHVAGGGAVFLLDESEFTNEETANLNAIAEELDLAFRFNADQVEDETHNDGVEFVPTTSNFNEGFDVFHGLDGAGLEDADGLVVTSPTAAFTEAELEALENFVADGGAVFLFDESDFGGQGNTNFGFDETENLNAIADALDLSFRFNSDQVNDGDGEFDITTTNFNTAFDYFAERENSIGIDFNSDEEYYGRVVRVFDGDTFEVEFDSEYDYRDVVRHLGFDTAETGDAENEIHEWFGIEDLEHLDEWGTKATEFALDRMTPEGTGAGDTDVEGRRIKLTFDDVEPIRGNYGRLLGYMQYDPDDFDADPETDTYSVDYNLEMVEEGYARVYSSGFARHDEFAAAEEDALADGRGVWSASDFDAVPEHRNDPVEDVFVPHASSVTTESGPLADERVPVVAGPTAEQEPLGDDENEFDAYDDAPLIGIDRDNRVAMVGGLLFNEAYEELEGFPADTSEYGNFPLLTNLARYLSTNDGDFLIEGGHAQFDVSGSLSLERTQYYLRYLEGVGLRLRQFNDVVNTLPEEDDPTVVFLTAPGRAYTDAELETLREYRDAGGAVILIGSTGANSDHRGNLDAVAAGLGSDLRLNDDRVVDAEDNLADDPALPVTSGFNSSFPLFSPVGDGQFDHLEPEQRAYLELIADDSGTVSREAVDGAIEDWSAGRIERETLDATIQAWSQDLQVIAP
;
A
#
# COMPACT_ATOMS: atom_id res chain seq x y z
N MET A 1 -61.94 -13.59 -4.75
CA MET A 1 -62.32 -14.79 -4.00
C MET A 1 -61.10 -15.17 -3.17
N ALA A 2 -60.88 -14.43 -2.09
CA ALA A 2 -59.88 -14.69 -1.06
C ALA A 2 -60.51 -14.19 0.24
N LEU A 3 -60.75 -15.12 1.17
CA LEU A 3 -61.44 -14.88 2.43
C LEU A 3 -60.72 -15.70 3.49
N THR A 4 -60.36 -15.01 4.57
CA THR A 4 -60.33 -15.46 5.99
C THR A 4 -59.27 -16.48 6.37
N GLY A 5 -58.55 -16.36 7.49
CA GLY A 5 -58.77 -15.60 8.72
C GLY A 5 -58.20 -16.43 9.88
N THR A 6 -57.36 -15.85 10.74
CA THR A 6 -57.72 -15.31 12.07
C THR A 6 -57.37 -16.25 13.25
N ALA A 7 -56.53 -15.76 14.17
CA ALA A 7 -56.73 -15.81 15.64
C ALA A 7 -55.80 -14.74 16.26
N LEU A 8 -56.24 -13.58 16.79
CA LEU A 8 -57.08 -13.29 17.98
C LEU A 8 -56.60 -14.04 19.24
N GLY A 9 -56.28 -13.42 20.38
CA GLY A 9 -56.45 -12.04 20.85
C GLY A 9 -55.99 -11.94 22.32
N THR A 10 -55.32 -10.84 22.71
CA THR A 10 -55.85 -9.65 23.44
C THR A 10 -56.23 -9.83 24.91
N THR A 11 -55.64 -9.00 25.80
CA THR A 11 -56.33 -8.04 26.73
C THR A 11 -55.30 -7.04 27.29
N PHE A 12 -55.32 -5.73 26.95
CA PHE A 12 -56.12 -4.61 27.53
C PHE A 12 -55.77 -4.30 29.00
N THR A 13 -55.41 -3.09 29.45
CA THR A 13 -56.04 -1.76 29.25
C THR A 13 -55.13 -0.60 29.74
N GLY A 14 -55.23 0.58 29.10
CA GLY A 14 -54.86 1.85 29.74
C GLY A 14 -54.96 3.14 28.89
N VAL A 15 -56.20 3.56 28.57
CA VAL A 15 -56.64 4.90 28.07
C VAL A 15 -55.80 6.07 28.65
N GLY A 16 -55.33 7.12 27.97
CA GLY A 16 -55.63 7.76 26.69
C GLY A 16 -55.71 9.29 26.87
N ARG A 17 -54.90 10.09 26.15
CA ARG A 17 -55.15 11.53 25.92
C ARG A 17 -54.49 12.02 24.62
N ARG A 18 -55.34 12.15 23.59
CA ARG A 18 -55.30 13.06 22.42
C ARG A 18 -53.94 13.41 21.80
N SER A 19 -53.73 12.83 20.62
CA SER A 19 -52.86 13.29 19.52
C SER A 19 -52.89 14.82 19.36
N ALA A 20 -51.70 15.41 19.46
CA ALA A 20 -51.27 16.54 18.65
C ALA A 20 -50.82 15.99 17.27
N ALA A 21 -50.66 16.90 16.31
CA ALA A 21 -50.32 16.66 14.90
C ALA A 21 -49.01 15.85 14.72
N PRO A 22 -48.77 15.23 13.54
CA PRO A 22 -47.46 14.66 13.24
C PRO A 22 -46.41 15.77 13.24
N SER A 23 -45.31 15.58 13.96
CA SER A 23 -44.05 16.26 13.67
C SER A 23 -43.46 15.58 12.43
N PRO A 24 -42.90 16.32 11.46
CA PRO A 24 -42.05 15.71 10.45
C PRO A 24 -40.80 15.18 11.17
N VAL A 25 -40.41 13.96 10.86
CA VAL A 25 -39.03 13.53 11.02
C VAL A 25 -38.45 13.91 9.65
N ASP A 26 -37.55 14.87 9.59
CA ASP A 26 -36.75 15.09 8.39
C ASP A 26 -35.85 13.87 8.26
N GLU A 27 -35.98 13.12 7.16
CA GLU A 27 -35.04 12.07 6.78
C GLU A 27 -33.82 12.79 6.21
N THR A 28 -32.64 12.60 6.83
CA THR A 28 -31.35 12.91 6.19
C THR A 28 -31.11 11.87 5.10
N GLY A 29 -30.39 12.24 4.04
CA GLY A 29 -29.98 11.34 2.97
C GLY A 29 -28.50 11.01 2.97
N ILE A 30 -27.82 11.33 4.07
CA ILE A 30 -26.48 10.89 4.42
C ILE A 30 -26.68 9.88 5.56
N ASP A 31 -26.14 8.68 5.42
CA ASP A 31 -26.37 7.58 6.36
C ASP A 31 -25.51 7.70 7.62
N ALA A 32 -24.22 7.99 7.48
CA ALA A 32 -23.27 8.30 8.55
C ALA A 32 -22.17 9.23 8.01
N LEU A 33 -21.13 9.52 8.79
CA LEU A 33 -19.89 10.13 8.33
C LEU A 33 -18.74 9.50 9.12
N SER A 34 -17.63 9.16 8.46
CA SER A 34 -16.43 8.63 9.13
C SER A 34 -15.33 9.68 9.27
N PHE A 35 -14.60 9.62 10.38
CA PHE A 35 -13.49 10.49 10.69
C PHE A 35 -12.33 9.66 11.23
N TYR A 36 -11.32 9.45 10.41
CA TYR A 36 -10.10 8.77 10.79
C TYR A 36 -9.13 9.74 11.47
N SER A 37 -8.48 9.33 12.57
CA SER A 37 -7.49 10.13 13.31
C SER A 37 -7.99 11.55 13.68
N ALA A 38 -9.23 11.61 14.16
CA ALA A 38 -9.94 12.89 14.23
C ALA A 38 -9.46 13.80 15.37
N ALA A 39 -9.31 15.09 15.09
CA ALA A 39 -9.17 16.19 16.04
C ALA A 39 -10.52 16.83 16.37
N SER A 40 -10.70 17.26 17.62
CA SER A 40 -11.91 18.01 17.99
C SER A 40 -11.75 19.52 17.74
N GLN A 41 -12.86 20.26 17.75
CA GLN A 41 -12.83 21.73 17.61
C GLN A 41 -13.28 22.42 18.89
N ILE A 42 -12.73 23.59 19.20
CA ILE A 42 -12.93 24.34 20.46
C ILE A 42 -13.37 25.79 20.18
N ALA A 43 -13.78 26.51 21.23
CA ALA A 43 -14.28 27.87 21.08
C ALA A 43 -13.16 28.85 20.66
N ALA A 44 -13.53 29.97 20.04
CA ALA A 44 -12.60 31.03 19.59
C ALA A 44 -11.68 31.64 20.68
N ASP A 45 -11.91 31.36 21.97
CA ASP A 45 -10.98 31.78 23.02
C ASP A 45 -9.77 30.84 23.19
N GLY A 46 -9.78 29.69 22.51
CA GLY A 46 -8.73 28.67 22.53
C GLY A 46 -8.65 27.88 23.85
N GLU A 47 -9.58 28.10 24.78
CA GLU A 47 -9.51 27.53 26.14
C GLU A 47 -10.83 26.86 26.59
N SER A 48 -11.93 27.05 25.85
CA SER A 48 -13.27 26.59 26.24
C SER A 48 -13.89 25.60 25.24
N GLU A 49 -14.76 24.72 25.74
CA GLU A 49 -15.62 23.86 24.91
C GLU A 49 -16.48 24.71 23.94
N LEU A 50 -16.50 24.35 22.66
CA LEU A 50 -17.40 24.86 21.64
C LEU A 50 -18.77 24.19 21.78
N ALA A 51 -19.74 24.94 22.29
CA ALA A 51 -21.10 24.48 22.55
C ALA A 51 -22.17 25.28 21.78
N ASP A 52 -21.76 26.04 20.76
CA ASP A 52 -22.69 26.85 19.96
C ASP A 52 -23.26 26.02 18.80
N ASP A 53 -24.52 25.59 18.94
CA ASP A 53 -25.26 24.86 17.89
C ASP A 53 -25.49 25.71 16.62
N GLU A 54 -25.22 27.03 16.62
CA GLU A 54 -25.22 27.85 15.40
C GLU A 54 -23.90 27.74 14.60
N THR A 55 -22.86 27.14 15.18
CA THR A 55 -21.52 26.96 14.59
C THR A 55 -21.22 25.48 14.28
N VAL A 56 -21.59 24.55 15.17
CA VAL A 56 -21.23 23.14 15.02
C VAL A 56 -22.18 22.42 14.05
N VAL A 57 -21.62 21.76 13.03
CA VAL A 57 -22.34 21.05 11.97
C VAL A 57 -22.47 19.55 12.28
N VAL A 58 -21.40 18.91 12.76
CA VAL A 58 -21.34 17.48 13.08
C VAL A 58 -20.67 17.29 14.44
N TRP A 59 -21.24 16.42 15.26
CA TRP A 59 -20.63 15.99 16.53
C TRP A 59 -20.21 14.52 16.44
N ALA A 60 -19.22 14.14 17.25
CA ALA A 60 -18.91 12.74 17.47
C ALA A 60 -20.08 11.99 18.15
N GLU A 61 -20.04 10.66 18.08
CA GLU A 61 -21.01 9.82 18.80
C GLU A 61 -20.89 10.03 20.32
N PRO A 62 -21.98 9.90 21.10
CA PRO A 62 -21.96 10.21 22.54
C PRO A 62 -21.03 9.35 23.41
N THR A 63 -20.50 8.26 22.85
CA THR A 63 -19.52 7.38 23.50
C THR A 63 -18.07 7.83 23.28
N ALA A 64 -17.83 8.70 22.31
CA ALA A 64 -16.51 9.21 21.99
C ALA A 64 -15.96 10.10 23.12
N TYR A 65 -14.64 10.18 23.20
CA TYR A 65 -13.93 10.99 24.19
C TYR A 65 -12.63 11.54 23.61
N ASN A 66 -12.20 12.70 24.12
CA ASN A 66 -10.89 13.28 23.82
C ASN A 66 -9.80 12.51 24.58
N PHE A 67 -8.77 12.07 23.87
CA PHE A 67 -7.62 11.34 24.37
C PHE A 67 -6.33 12.12 24.14
N GLU A 68 -5.50 12.22 25.18
CA GLU A 68 -4.18 12.85 25.16
C GLU A 68 -3.19 11.91 25.85
N SER A 69 -2.05 11.62 25.19
CA SER A 69 -1.03 10.69 25.71
C SER A 69 0.20 11.37 26.30
N THR A 70 0.38 12.68 26.10
CA THR A 70 1.61 13.39 26.50
C THR A 70 1.38 14.33 27.69
N ASP A 71 2.13 14.10 28.78
CA ASP A 71 2.15 14.97 29.98
C ASP A 71 2.86 16.34 29.72
N ASP A 72 3.47 16.52 28.54
CA ASP A 72 4.34 17.66 28.18
C ASP A 72 3.85 18.47 26.95
N GLY A 73 2.70 18.13 26.35
CA GLY A 73 2.07 18.85 25.21
C GLY A 73 1.28 20.12 25.59
N PRO A 74 0.72 20.86 24.61
CA PRO A 74 -0.17 22.00 24.87
C PRO A 74 -1.42 21.56 25.66
N GLU A 75 -2.01 22.48 26.45
CA GLU A 75 -3.24 22.16 27.19
C GLU A 75 -4.41 22.01 26.20
N THR A 76 -4.89 20.78 25.99
CA THR A 76 -6.08 20.47 25.18
C THR A 76 -7.37 20.67 25.98
N VAL A 77 -8.46 20.97 25.27
CA VAL A 77 -9.80 21.05 25.88
C VAL A 77 -10.44 19.68 25.86
N VAL A 78 -10.75 19.13 27.04
CA VAL A 78 -11.51 17.88 27.17
C VAL A 78 -12.99 18.22 27.34
N TYR A 79 -13.84 17.62 26.50
CA TYR A 79 -15.29 17.80 26.55
C TYR A 79 -15.92 16.97 27.67
N ASP A 80 -16.32 17.62 28.76
CA ASP A 80 -16.98 16.99 29.92
C ASP A 80 -18.51 17.21 29.89
N ASP A 81 -18.95 18.39 29.43
CA ASP A 81 -20.33 18.86 29.59
C ASP A 81 -21.11 18.94 28.26
N ASN A 82 -20.44 19.00 27.11
CA ASN A 82 -21.04 19.11 25.77
C ASN A 82 -20.54 18.01 24.82
N PRO A 83 -21.27 17.69 23.73
CA PRO A 83 -20.78 16.76 22.70
C PRO A 83 -19.56 17.32 21.96
N ILE A 84 -18.67 16.43 21.50
CA ILE A 84 -17.40 16.77 20.83
C ILE A 84 -17.71 17.21 19.37
N PRO A 85 -17.38 18.45 18.96
CA PRO A 85 -17.52 18.91 17.58
C PRO A 85 -16.44 18.31 16.67
N LEU A 86 -16.85 17.78 15.51
CA LEU A 86 -15.96 17.27 14.46
C LEU A 86 -15.97 18.12 13.19
N VAL A 87 -17.08 18.85 12.94
CA VAL A 87 -17.20 19.80 11.83
C VAL A 87 -17.88 21.07 12.33
N SER A 88 -17.31 22.24 12.03
CA SER A 88 -17.90 23.55 12.34
C SER A 88 -17.83 24.51 11.16
N GLU A 89 -18.70 25.51 11.19
CA GLU A 89 -18.79 26.53 10.16
C GLU A 89 -18.84 27.94 10.77
N ASP A 90 -18.11 28.87 10.17
CA ASP A 90 -18.33 30.30 10.34
C ASP A 90 -18.34 31.03 8.98
N GLY A 91 -19.54 31.33 8.50
CA GLY A 91 -19.73 32.01 7.22
C GLY A 91 -19.29 31.13 6.03
N PRO A 92 -18.32 31.57 5.20
CA PRO A 92 -17.81 30.78 4.09
C PRO A 92 -16.67 29.83 4.49
N VAL A 93 -16.29 29.77 5.76
CA VAL A 93 -15.20 28.92 6.25
C VAL A 93 -15.77 27.72 6.99
N VAL A 94 -15.28 26.52 6.65
CA VAL A 94 -15.67 25.24 7.25
C VAL A 94 -14.41 24.56 7.78
N GLY A 95 -14.44 24.10 9.02
CA GLY A 95 -13.38 23.30 9.62
C GLY A 95 -13.81 21.85 9.76
N LEU A 96 -12.97 20.91 9.34
CA LEU A 96 -13.14 19.47 9.47
C LEU A 96 -12.00 18.92 10.34
N GLY A 97 -12.34 18.09 11.32
CA GLY A 97 -11.38 17.52 12.26
C GLY A 97 -10.63 16.29 11.74
N THR A 98 -10.49 16.09 10.43
CA THR A 98 -9.63 15.04 9.88
C THR A 98 -9.16 15.47 8.49
N VAL A 99 -7.91 15.16 8.15
CA VAL A 99 -7.36 15.27 6.78
C VAL A 99 -7.79 14.12 5.88
N ASP A 100 -8.13 12.98 6.47
CA ASP A 100 -8.53 11.75 5.78
C ASP A 100 -10.00 11.71 5.39
N PHE A 101 -10.72 12.84 5.49
CA PHE A 101 -12.17 12.85 5.34
C PHE A 101 -12.65 12.30 3.99
N VAL A 102 -11.84 12.45 2.93
CA VAL A 102 -12.12 11.94 1.57
C VAL A 102 -10.85 11.39 0.90
N SER A 103 -9.85 10.95 1.69
CA SER A 103 -8.63 10.33 1.15
C SER A 103 -8.93 8.99 0.50
N ASP A 104 -8.12 8.56 -0.46
CA ASP A 104 -8.38 7.32 -1.20
C ASP A 104 -8.37 6.06 -0.30
N ASP A 105 -7.61 6.10 0.79
CA ASP A 105 -7.44 4.98 1.72
C ASP A 105 -8.45 4.98 2.89
N GLN A 106 -8.84 6.16 3.40
CA GLN A 106 -9.63 6.31 4.64
C GLN A 106 -10.86 7.24 4.49
N GLY A 107 -11.18 7.66 3.27
CA GLY A 107 -12.15 8.71 2.94
C GLY A 107 -13.63 8.43 3.22
N GLY A 108 -14.00 7.33 3.88
CA GLY A 108 -15.38 7.04 4.27
C GLY A 108 -16.39 7.04 3.12
N PHE A 109 -15.97 6.66 1.91
CA PHE A 109 -16.82 6.62 0.71
C PHE A 109 -17.95 5.57 0.80
N ASP A 110 -17.84 4.61 1.72
CA ASP A 110 -18.89 3.64 2.04
C ASP A 110 -19.99 4.22 2.94
N VAL A 111 -19.76 5.41 3.50
CA VAL A 111 -20.69 6.12 4.39
C VAL A 111 -20.99 7.57 3.97
N ASP A 112 -20.84 7.90 2.68
CA ASP A 112 -21.25 9.17 2.06
C ASP A 112 -20.44 10.43 2.45
N ASN A 113 -19.18 10.30 2.88
CA ASN A 113 -18.32 11.46 3.18
C ASN A 113 -18.15 12.39 1.97
N GLU A 114 -17.98 11.82 0.77
CA GLU A 114 -17.84 12.57 -0.48
C GLU A 114 -19.11 13.35 -0.82
N ALA A 115 -20.28 12.75 -0.59
CA ALA A 115 -21.56 13.40 -0.82
C ALA A 115 -21.76 14.59 0.15
N PHE A 116 -21.35 14.44 1.41
CA PHE A 116 -21.38 15.53 2.38
C PHE A 116 -20.43 16.68 1.99
N LEU A 117 -19.19 16.38 1.58
CA LEU A 117 -18.25 17.41 1.16
C LEU A 117 -18.71 18.13 -0.11
N LEU A 118 -19.30 17.43 -1.07
CA LEU A 118 -19.93 18.05 -2.25
C LEU A 118 -21.15 18.91 -1.88
N ASN A 119 -21.96 18.50 -0.90
CA ASN A 119 -23.05 19.33 -0.38
C ASN A 119 -22.53 20.63 0.28
N LEU A 120 -21.37 20.57 0.94
CA LEU A 120 -20.67 21.75 1.44
C LEU A 120 -20.20 22.63 0.28
N PHE A 121 -19.55 22.06 -0.74
CA PHE A 121 -19.11 22.81 -1.92
C PHE A 121 -20.29 23.51 -2.62
N ASP A 122 -21.42 22.81 -2.80
CA ASP A 122 -22.63 23.39 -3.40
C ASP A 122 -23.13 24.59 -2.60
N ALA A 123 -23.10 24.49 -1.27
CA ALA A 123 -23.58 25.53 -0.38
C ALA A 123 -22.64 26.73 -0.26
N LYS A 124 -21.32 26.50 -0.31
CA LYS A 124 -20.28 27.52 -0.08
C LYS A 124 -19.81 28.18 -1.36
N ILE A 125 -19.65 27.40 -2.43
CA ILE A 125 -19.10 27.86 -3.71
C ILE A 125 -20.23 28.17 -4.70
N GLY A 126 -21.27 27.34 -4.75
CA GLY A 126 -22.48 27.61 -5.55
C GLY A 126 -22.77 26.65 -6.71
N GLY A 127 -22.21 25.44 -6.69
CA GLY A 127 -22.56 24.33 -7.57
C GLY A 127 -21.69 24.11 -8.81
N GLU A 128 -20.70 24.97 -9.05
CA GLU A 128 -19.60 24.81 -10.00
C GLU A 128 -18.50 25.81 -9.61
N GLY A 129 -17.22 25.53 -9.89
CA GLY A 129 -16.13 26.47 -9.61
C GLY A 129 -14.75 25.82 -9.50
N THR A 130 -13.71 26.64 -9.40
CA THR A 130 -12.33 26.16 -9.18
C THR A 130 -12.03 26.11 -7.69
N VAL A 131 -11.51 25.00 -7.19
CA VAL A 131 -11.09 24.83 -5.80
C VAL A 131 -9.60 24.57 -5.78
N LEU A 132 -8.84 25.48 -5.17
CA LEU A 132 -7.41 25.27 -4.99
C LEU A 132 -7.16 24.31 -3.84
N TRP A 133 -6.22 23.39 -4.03
CA TRP A 133 -5.68 22.53 -2.99
C TRP A 133 -4.30 23.04 -2.62
N ASP A 134 -4.13 23.52 -1.38
CA ASP A 134 -2.85 24.05 -0.93
C ASP A 134 -1.82 22.94 -0.73
N GLU A 135 -0.67 23.08 -1.40
CA GLU A 135 0.51 22.22 -1.28
C GLU A 135 1.78 23.07 -1.03
N GLY A 136 1.59 24.37 -0.73
CA GLY A 136 2.68 25.35 -0.60
C GLY A 136 3.27 25.47 0.81
N HIS A 137 2.74 24.75 1.79
CA HIS A 137 3.05 24.96 3.21
C HIS A 137 3.65 23.72 3.88
N ASP A 138 4.49 22.99 3.14
CA ASP A 138 5.23 21.81 3.59
C ASP A 138 4.32 20.71 4.16
N GLN A 139 3.09 20.57 3.65
CA GLN A 139 2.25 19.43 3.97
C GLN A 139 3.01 18.12 3.72
N PHE A 140 2.72 17.08 4.49
CA PHE A 140 3.18 15.74 4.15
C PHE A 140 2.74 15.39 2.73
N HIS A 141 3.61 14.77 1.93
CA HIS A 141 3.32 14.46 0.53
C HIS A 141 2.06 13.61 0.31
N GLU A 142 1.67 12.82 1.32
CA GLU A 142 0.42 12.05 1.40
C GLU A 142 -0.83 12.94 1.59
N LEU A 143 -0.68 14.26 1.74
CA LEU A 143 -1.79 15.22 1.85
C LEU A 143 -1.94 16.11 0.60
N GLY A 144 -1.16 15.84 -0.45
CA GLY A 144 -1.32 16.46 -1.76
C GLY A 144 -2.56 15.95 -2.49
N LEU A 145 -3.03 16.69 -3.49
CA LEU A 145 -4.24 16.36 -4.26
C LEU A 145 -4.16 14.96 -4.91
N ASP A 146 -2.96 14.49 -5.23
CA ASP A 146 -2.71 13.14 -5.74
C ASP A 146 -3.07 12.01 -4.75
N TYR A 147 -3.32 12.31 -3.47
CA TYR A 147 -3.80 11.33 -2.48
C TYR A 147 -5.34 11.30 -2.36
N TYR A 148 -6.02 12.16 -3.11
CA TYR A 148 -7.48 12.33 -3.09
C TYR A 148 -8.07 12.09 -4.49
N HIS A 149 -7.50 11.18 -5.28
CA HIS A 149 -7.88 10.98 -6.69
C HIS A 149 -9.36 10.64 -6.86
N SER A 150 -9.90 9.80 -5.98
CA SER A 150 -11.32 9.42 -6.03
C SER A 150 -12.20 10.64 -5.81
N PHE A 151 -11.87 11.47 -4.81
CA PHE A 151 -12.63 12.69 -4.55
C PHE A 151 -12.46 13.74 -5.64
N ASP A 152 -11.28 13.90 -6.21
CA ASP A 152 -11.05 14.77 -7.38
C ASP A 152 -11.99 14.42 -8.53
N GLN A 153 -12.17 13.12 -8.79
CA GLN A 153 -13.14 12.65 -9.78
C GLN A 153 -14.59 12.99 -9.39
N TYR A 154 -14.99 12.75 -8.14
CA TYR A 154 -16.33 13.13 -7.65
C TYR A 154 -16.59 14.63 -7.75
N ALA A 155 -15.58 15.46 -7.46
CA ALA A 155 -15.64 16.91 -7.56
C ALA A 155 -15.75 17.37 -9.02
N ALA A 156 -14.92 16.83 -9.92
CA ALA A 156 -14.97 17.06 -11.36
C ALA A 156 -16.35 16.77 -11.93
N ASP A 157 -16.93 15.63 -11.58
CA ASP A 157 -18.27 15.24 -12.04
C ASP A 157 -19.36 16.18 -11.49
N ALA A 158 -19.18 16.66 -10.25
CA ALA A 158 -20.08 17.64 -9.64
C ALA A 158 -19.91 19.07 -10.19
N GLY A 159 -18.95 19.30 -11.10
CA GLY A 159 -18.70 20.59 -11.74
C GLY A 159 -17.63 21.45 -11.06
N TYR A 160 -16.82 20.86 -10.20
CA TYR A 160 -15.70 21.50 -9.51
C TYR A 160 -14.37 21.11 -10.15
N ASP A 161 -13.49 22.08 -10.36
CA ASP A 161 -12.14 21.86 -10.87
C ASP A 161 -11.17 21.95 -9.69
N LEU A 162 -10.70 20.82 -9.15
CA LEU A 162 -9.69 20.83 -8.10
C LEU A 162 -8.32 21.08 -8.74
N THR A 163 -7.52 21.95 -8.13
CA THR A 163 -6.20 22.30 -8.68
C THR A 163 -5.20 22.48 -7.55
N ALA A 164 -4.16 21.67 -7.53
CA ALA A 164 -3.03 21.86 -6.63
C ALA A 164 -2.35 23.23 -6.86
N THR A 165 -1.98 23.90 -5.78
CA THR A 165 -1.21 25.15 -5.81
C THR A 165 -0.14 25.16 -4.73
N THR A 166 1.08 25.52 -5.08
CA THR A 166 2.17 25.74 -4.13
C THR A 166 2.33 27.21 -3.75
N ASN A 167 1.51 28.11 -4.31
CA ASN A 167 1.53 29.54 -4.02
C ASN A 167 0.13 30.15 -4.20
N ILE A 168 -0.58 30.30 -3.09
CA ILE A 168 -1.95 30.84 -3.08
C ILE A 168 -2.03 32.33 -3.50
N LEU A 169 -0.92 33.07 -3.49
CA LEU A 169 -0.88 34.45 -3.97
C LEU A 169 -0.84 34.57 -5.51
N GLY A 170 -0.63 33.44 -6.20
CA GLY A 170 -0.44 33.38 -7.64
C GLY A 170 0.94 33.84 -8.12
N GLY A 171 1.22 33.58 -9.41
CA GLY A 171 2.43 34.03 -10.12
C GLY A 171 3.53 32.98 -10.29
N THR A 172 4.40 33.20 -11.28
CA THR A 172 5.58 32.34 -11.54
C THR A 172 6.79 32.84 -10.75
N GLU A 173 7.41 31.98 -9.94
CA GLU A 173 8.73 32.21 -9.38
C GLU A 173 9.71 31.16 -9.93
N LEU A 174 10.90 31.60 -10.35
CA LEU A 174 11.94 30.71 -10.86
C LEU A 174 13.04 30.55 -9.81
N LEU A 175 13.37 29.31 -9.50
CA LEU A 175 14.51 28.93 -8.66
C LEU A 175 15.79 28.83 -9.48
N PHE A 176 16.91 29.32 -8.93
CA PHE A 176 18.21 29.36 -9.58
C PHE A 176 19.32 28.73 -8.72
N PRO A 177 19.36 27.39 -8.60
CA PRO A 177 20.36 26.69 -7.79
C PRO A 177 21.78 26.97 -8.27
N SER A 178 22.67 27.30 -7.35
CA SER A 178 24.11 27.51 -7.58
C SER A 178 24.41 28.41 -8.78
N THR A 179 23.64 29.48 -8.95
CA THR A 179 23.60 30.16 -10.23
C THR A 179 24.80 31.08 -10.51
N ALA A 180 25.31 31.00 -11.74
CA ALA A 180 26.30 31.90 -12.32
C ALA A 180 25.63 33.13 -12.96
N SER A 181 25.95 34.32 -12.47
CA SER A 181 25.49 35.57 -13.12
C SER A 181 26.08 35.76 -14.53
N GLN A 182 25.52 36.66 -15.33
CA GLN A 182 25.99 36.92 -16.69
C GLN A 182 26.53 38.33 -16.87
N VAL A 183 27.56 38.48 -17.71
CA VAL A 183 28.29 39.73 -17.98
C VAL A 183 28.32 40.03 -19.46
N ALA A 184 28.59 41.28 -19.84
CA ALA A 184 28.73 41.65 -21.24
C ALA A 184 29.97 41.00 -21.87
N ALA A 185 29.98 40.80 -23.19
CA ALA A 185 31.12 40.23 -23.94
C ALA A 185 32.50 40.88 -23.67
N GLY A 186 32.52 42.12 -23.14
CA GLY A 186 33.75 42.82 -22.73
C GLY A 186 34.22 42.55 -21.29
N GLY A 187 33.54 41.70 -20.52
CA GLY A 187 33.81 41.42 -19.10
C GLY A 187 33.35 42.52 -18.13
N GLY A 188 32.37 43.34 -18.53
CA GLY A 188 31.73 44.36 -17.66
C GLY A 188 30.25 44.06 -17.48
N PRO A 189 29.47 44.91 -16.80
CA PRO A 189 28.08 44.61 -16.48
C PRO A 189 27.24 44.52 -17.75
N LEU A 190 26.41 43.49 -17.84
CA LEU A 190 25.43 43.33 -18.93
C LEU A 190 24.22 44.22 -18.65
N THR A 191 24.23 45.41 -19.24
CA THR A 191 23.27 46.50 -18.93
C THR A 191 22.25 46.76 -20.03
N ASP A 192 22.31 46.03 -21.15
CA ASP A 192 21.35 46.17 -22.24
C ASP A 192 20.16 45.22 -22.01
N PRO A 193 18.97 45.73 -21.61
CA PRO A 193 17.83 44.87 -21.30
C PRO A 193 17.26 44.18 -22.53
N SER A 194 17.68 44.53 -23.75
CA SER A 194 17.27 43.75 -24.94
C SER A 194 17.94 42.38 -25.04
N HIS A 195 18.90 42.10 -24.15
CA HIS A 195 19.58 40.81 -24.05
C HIS A 195 19.29 40.05 -22.76
N VAL A 196 18.62 40.64 -21.76
CA VAL A 196 18.39 39.99 -20.45
C VAL A 196 16.93 39.58 -20.32
N VAL A 197 16.67 38.31 -20.02
CA VAL A 197 15.33 37.72 -19.93
C VAL A 197 14.87 37.64 -18.47
N VAL A 198 15.78 37.30 -17.55
CA VAL A 198 15.54 37.20 -16.10
C VAL A 198 16.67 37.91 -15.36
N TRP A 199 16.32 38.71 -14.36
CA TRP A 199 17.26 39.24 -13.37
C TRP A 199 17.05 38.55 -12.03
N ALA A 200 18.06 38.54 -11.17
CA ALA A 200 17.89 38.22 -9.77
C ALA A 200 17.06 39.32 -9.07
N GLU A 201 16.52 38.99 -7.90
CA GLU A 201 15.89 39.99 -7.03
C GLU A 201 16.90 41.05 -6.57
N SER A 202 16.40 42.24 -6.24
CA SER A 202 17.27 43.39 -5.89
C SER A 202 18.08 43.21 -4.60
N THR A 203 17.77 42.16 -3.83
CA THR A 203 18.46 41.73 -2.60
C THR A 203 19.65 40.81 -2.88
N ALA A 204 19.69 40.19 -4.05
CA ALA A 204 20.73 39.25 -4.45
C ALA A 204 22.10 39.91 -4.59
N GLN A 205 23.15 39.15 -4.35
CA GLN A 205 24.55 39.59 -4.40
C GLN A 205 25.41 38.56 -5.12
N ASN A 206 26.39 39.02 -5.88
CA ASN A 206 27.45 38.17 -6.41
C ASN A 206 28.57 37.98 -5.39
N VAL A 207 28.86 36.73 -5.06
CA VAL A 207 29.86 36.33 -4.06
C VAL A 207 31.06 35.66 -4.74
N ASP A 208 32.23 36.32 -4.64
CA ASP A 208 33.52 35.76 -5.06
C ASP A 208 34.28 35.22 -3.83
N ASP A 209 34.11 33.93 -3.58
CA ASP A 209 34.79 33.21 -2.51
C ASP A 209 36.21 32.74 -2.89
N ALA A 210 36.55 32.75 -4.19
CA ALA A 210 37.86 32.35 -4.70
C ALA A 210 38.92 33.46 -4.64
N GLY A 211 38.48 34.72 -4.63
CA GLY A 211 39.32 35.92 -4.57
C GLY A 211 40.19 36.12 -5.80
N ASP A 212 39.72 35.70 -6.97
CA ASP A 212 40.43 35.87 -8.24
C ASP A 212 40.16 37.26 -8.88
N GLU A 213 41.01 37.71 -9.81
CA GLU A 213 40.82 39.02 -10.47
C GLU A 213 39.98 38.88 -11.77
N ALA A 214 39.32 37.74 -12.00
CA ALA A 214 38.75 37.36 -13.29
C ALA A 214 37.23 37.59 -13.39
N SER A 215 36.52 37.73 -12.27
CA SER A 215 35.08 37.89 -12.22
C SER A 215 34.60 39.36 -12.09
N TYR A 216 33.37 39.63 -12.52
CA TYR A 216 32.73 40.93 -12.34
C TYR A 216 31.75 40.88 -11.17
N ILE A 217 32.05 41.65 -10.12
CA ILE A 217 31.14 41.81 -8.98
C ILE A 217 30.16 42.94 -9.26
N TYR A 218 28.88 42.58 -9.38
CA TYR A 218 27.77 43.54 -9.43
C TYR A 218 27.68 44.28 -8.09
N SER A 219 27.62 45.62 -8.15
CA SER A 219 27.57 46.47 -6.96
C SER A 219 26.13 46.74 -6.50
N ASP A 220 25.94 47.08 -5.22
CA ASP A 220 24.61 47.42 -4.66
C ASP A 220 23.78 48.33 -5.59
N GLY A 221 22.69 47.78 -6.14
CA GLY A 221 21.76 48.46 -7.04
C GLY A 221 22.06 48.35 -8.53
N GLU A 222 23.01 47.51 -8.95
CA GLU A 222 23.08 46.99 -10.32
C GLU A 222 22.29 45.67 -10.41
N ASP A 223 21.38 45.55 -11.37
CA ASP A 223 20.59 44.33 -11.55
C ASP A 223 21.48 43.19 -12.05
N ILE A 224 21.39 42.01 -11.43
CA ILE A 224 22.20 40.83 -11.73
C ILE A 224 21.47 39.98 -12.78
N PRO A 225 21.99 39.83 -14.02
CA PRO A 225 21.34 39.02 -15.05
C PRO A 225 21.56 37.52 -14.80
N LEU A 226 20.48 36.73 -14.79
CA LEU A 226 20.51 35.27 -14.60
C LEU A 226 20.23 34.50 -15.89
N VAL A 227 19.40 35.07 -16.78
CA VAL A 227 19.10 34.51 -18.11
C VAL A 227 19.26 35.59 -19.16
N SER A 228 20.00 35.31 -20.23
CA SER A 228 20.19 36.20 -21.37
C SER A 228 19.92 35.52 -22.69
N ARG A 229 19.61 36.33 -23.70
CA ARG A 229 19.32 35.89 -25.05
C ARG A 229 20.02 36.78 -26.08
N ASP A 230 20.64 36.15 -27.08
CA ASP A 230 21.10 36.80 -28.30
C ASP A 230 20.72 35.95 -29.52
N GLY A 231 19.76 36.45 -30.31
CA GLY A 231 19.19 35.69 -31.43
C GLY A 231 18.47 34.42 -30.98
N THR A 232 18.94 33.27 -31.46
CA THR A 232 18.45 31.92 -31.11
C THR A 232 19.26 31.25 -30.00
N VAL A 233 20.24 31.95 -29.42
CA VAL A 233 21.07 31.44 -28.33
C VAL A 233 20.60 32.03 -26.99
N VAL A 234 20.38 31.15 -26.01
CA VAL A 234 19.97 31.50 -24.66
C VAL A 234 21.04 31.02 -23.68
N GLY A 235 21.47 31.91 -22.80
CA GLY A 235 22.34 31.58 -21.67
C GLY A 235 21.54 31.53 -20.39
N ILE A 236 21.68 30.46 -19.62
CA ILE A 236 21.02 30.26 -18.33
C ILE A 236 22.11 30.04 -17.29
N GLY A 237 22.09 30.82 -16.22
CA GLY A 237 23.07 30.73 -15.14
C GLY A 237 22.95 29.49 -14.26
N THR A 238 22.11 28.51 -14.58
CA THR A 238 21.99 27.25 -13.84
C THR A 238 21.52 26.15 -14.80
N PRO A 239 22.00 24.90 -14.67
CA PRO A 239 21.50 23.78 -15.46
C PRO A 239 20.10 23.29 -15.03
N GLU A 240 19.69 23.56 -13.78
CA GLU A 240 18.48 22.99 -13.17
C GLU A 240 17.17 23.70 -13.59
N LEU A 241 17.25 24.86 -14.25
CA LEU A 241 16.06 25.62 -14.71
C LEU A 241 15.23 24.88 -15.78
N LEU A 242 15.82 23.89 -16.48
CA LEU A 242 15.11 23.12 -17.50
C LEU A 242 14.14 22.08 -16.92
N GLU A 243 14.26 21.75 -15.64
CA GLU A 243 13.31 20.89 -14.93
C GLU A 243 12.04 21.66 -14.52
N ALA A 244 12.13 23.00 -14.41
CA ALA A 244 11.04 23.89 -13.99
C ALA A 244 10.05 24.32 -15.13
N GLY A 245 9.92 23.55 -16.21
CA GLY A 245 8.83 23.72 -17.18
C GLY A 245 8.91 24.92 -18.17
N PHE A 246 10.08 25.55 -18.34
CA PHE A 246 10.24 26.74 -19.19
C PHE A 246 9.86 26.52 -20.67
N ARG A 247 8.87 27.25 -21.23
CA ARG A 247 8.42 27.12 -22.63
C ARG A 247 8.97 28.23 -23.52
N PHE A 248 9.73 27.87 -24.57
CA PHE A 248 10.12 28.84 -25.62
C PHE A 248 9.03 28.92 -26.70
N ASN A 249 8.48 30.12 -26.90
CA ASN A 249 7.48 30.44 -27.92
C ASN A 249 7.94 29.96 -29.32
N SER A 250 7.32 28.89 -29.82
CA SER A 250 7.70 28.15 -31.04
C SER A 250 6.94 28.60 -32.29
N ASP A 251 6.32 29.78 -32.28
CA ASP A 251 5.56 30.35 -33.38
C ASP A 251 6.41 30.79 -34.61
N GLN A 252 7.65 30.31 -34.72
CA GLN A 252 8.55 30.50 -35.87
C GLN A 252 9.11 29.22 -36.52
N VAL A 253 8.81 28.00 -36.03
CA VAL A 253 9.25 26.75 -36.72
C VAL A 253 8.06 25.78 -36.84
N ILE A 254 7.25 25.99 -37.87
CA ILE A 254 6.25 25.01 -38.30
C ILE A 254 6.92 24.10 -39.33
N ASP A 255 7.28 22.87 -38.93
CA ASP A 255 7.34 21.75 -39.87
C ASP A 255 5.95 21.10 -39.92
N GLU A 256 5.22 21.35 -41.01
CA GLU A 256 3.87 20.84 -41.26
C GLU A 256 3.84 19.30 -41.50
N GLU A 257 4.97 18.59 -41.50
CA GLU A 257 5.03 17.15 -41.80
C GLU A 257 5.23 16.20 -40.60
N ASN A 258 5.47 16.66 -39.37
CA ASN A 258 5.75 15.77 -38.20
C ASN A 258 5.05 16.14 -36.88
N SER A 259 3.75 16.44 -36.86
CA SER A 259 3.00 16.64 -35.62
C SER A 259 2.24 15.39 -35.16
N GLY A 260 2.97 14.50 -34.47
CA GLY A 260 2.42 13.55 -33.49
C GLY A 260 2.79 14.06 -32.09
N TRP A 261 1.83 14.06 -31.17
CA TRP A 261 1.90 14.65 -29.84
C TRP A 261 3.13 14.25 -28.99
N ALA A 262 3.85 15.25 -28.48
CA ALA A 262 4.49 15.29 -27.14
C ALA A 262 4.99 16.73 -26.86
N PRO A 263 4.75 17.32 -25.67
CA PRO A 263 5.49 18.49 -25.23
C PRO A 263 6.92 18.04 -24.91
N PHE A 264 7.88 18.48 -25.73
CA PHE A 264 9.31 18.61 -25.38
C PHE A 264 9.93 17.52 -24.46
N VAL A 265 10.35 16.37 -25.00
CA VAL A 265 11.26 15.46 -24.29
C VAL A 265 12.70 15.96 -24.44
N VAL A 266 13.25 16.55 -23.38
CA VAL A 266 14.69 16.84 -23.30
C VAL A 266 15.43 15.52 -23.11
N ARG A 267 16.23 15.09 -24.09
CA ARG A 267 17.18 13.99 -23.89
C ARG A 267 18.44 14.57 -23.24
N THR A 268 18.54 14.47 -21.91
CA THR A 268 19.79 14.75 -21.20
C THR A 268 20.70 13.53 -21.37
N THR A 269 21.85 13.70 -22.03
CA THR A 269 22.95 12.73 -21.95
C THR A 269 24.13 13.41 -21.30
N ASN A 270 24.61 12.81 -20.21
CA ASN A 270 25.76 13.27 -19.44
C ASN A 270 27.02 13.31 -20.34
N PHE A 271 27.46 14.51 -20.76
CA PHE A 271 28.50 14.71 -21.79
C PHE A 271 29.94 14.53 -21.27
N ASN A 272 30.23 13.41 -20.60
CA ASN A 272 31.62 13.09 -20.22
C ASN A 272 32.04 11.61 -20.36
N GLU A 273 31.23 10.74 -20.97
CA GLU A 273 31.69 9.41 -21.37
C GLU A 273 31.51 9.13 -22.88
N ALA A 274 32.59 9.38 -23.64
CA ALA A 274 32.95 8.77 -24.92
C ALA A 274 31.87 8.65 -26.03
N PHE A 275 31.13 9.72 -26.30
CA PHE A 275 30.35 9.87 -27.54
C PHE A 275 31.03 10.87 -28.48
N ASP A 276 31.62 10.38 -29.57
CA ASP A 276 32.40 11.18 -30.54
C ASP A 276 31.44 11.76 -31.60
N PHE A 277 30.77 12.86 -31.27
CA PHE A 277 29.72 13.50 -32.09
C PHE A 277 30.23 13.98 -33.48
N PHE A 278 31.56 14.08 -33.67
CA PHE A 278 32.17 14.70 -34.86
C PHE A 278 33.12 13.78 -35.65
N SER A 279 32.99 12.46 -35.47
CA SER A 279 33.76 11.49 -36.25
C SER A 279 33.33 11.48 -37.72
N GLU A 280 34.27 11.68 -38.67
CA GLU A 280 33.99 11.35 -40.08
C GLU A 280 33.99 9.82 -40.25
N GLY A 281 32.84 9.17 -40.06
CA GLY A 281 32.53 7.91 -40.74
C GLY A 281 32.04 6.76 -39.86
N GLY A 282 30.78 6.82 -39.44
CA GLY A 282 29.95 5.67 -39.10
C GLY A 282 28.53 5.82 -39.65
N ASP A 283 27.92 4.76 -40.19
CA ASP A 283 26.59 4.78 -40.83
C ASP A 283 25.41 4.95 -39.83
N ASP A 284 25.61 5.61 -38.67
CA ASP A 284 24.55 5.91 -37.68
C ASP A 284 24.91 7.15 -36.80
N GLU A 285 25.33 8.25 -37.42
CA GLU A 285 25.75 9.48 -36.70
C GLU A 285 24.70 10.61 -36.88
N SER A 286 24.09 11.07 -35.78
CA SER A 286 23.29 12.29 -35.71
C SER A 286 24.21 13.51 -35.69
N ALA A 287 24.30 14.24 -36.80
CA ALA A 287 24.99 15.53 -36.86
C ALA A 287 24.15 16.62 -36.17
N VAL A 288 24.80 17.67 -35.65
CA VAL A 288 24.13 18.89 -35.09
C VAL A 288 23.10 19.41 -36.11
N ASP A 289 23.39 19.27 -37.41
CA ASP A 289 22.51 19.61 -38.54
C ASP A 289 21.08 19.03 -38.48
N ALA A 290 20.83 17.98 -37.69
CA ALA A 290 19.51 17.34 -37.56
C ALA A 290 18.74 17.76 -36.31
N ALA A 291 19.35 18.50 -35.37
CA ALA A 291 18.69 18.95 -34.16
C ALA A 291 17.98 20.30 -34.40
N ASP A 292 16.85 20.53 -33.74
CA ASP A 292 16.20 21.85 -33.72
C ASP A 292 16.80 22.77 -32.64
N ALA A 293 17.32 22.15 -31.56
CA ALA A 293 17.99 22.81 -30.44
C ALA A 293 19.18 21.97 -29.94
N VAL A 294 20.23 22.64 -29.48
CA VAL A 294 21.39 22.02 -28.82
C VAL A 294 21.52 22.59 -27.42
N ILE A 295 21.68 21.74 -26.40
CA ILE A 295 21.84 22.15 -25.00
C ILE A 295 23.25 21.77 -24.56
N ILE A 296 24.00 22.74 -24.03
CA ILE A 296 25.40 22.60 -23.63
C ILE A 296 25.53 23.05 -22.17
N PRO A 297 25.61 22.12 -21.20
CA PRO A 297 26.03 22.43 -19.84
C PRO A 297 27.54 22.66 -19.77
N SER A 298 28.02 23.34 -18.73
CA SER A 298 29.42 23.69 -18.45
C SER A 298 30.39 22.55 -18.83
N PRO A 299 31.10 22.66 -19.97
CA PRO A 299 31.87 21.54 -20.46
C PRO A 299 33.23 21.48 -19.77
N ALA A 300 33.54 20.32 -19.20
CA ALA A 300 34.83 20.05 -18.55
C ALA A 300 36.04 20.20 -19.49
N ASP A 301 35.86 19.85 -20.77
CA ASP A 301 36.88 19.96 -21.80
C ASP A 301 36.52 21.05 -22.85
N PRO A 302 37.51 21.78 -23.38
CA PRO A 302 37.28 22.79 -24.41
C PRO A 302 36.85 22.17 -25.74
N TYR A 303 35.86 22.79 -26.39
CA TYR A 303 35.43 22.43 -27.73
C TYR A 303 36.56 22.69 -28.75
N THR A 304 36.69 21.78 -29.71
CA THR A 304 37.63 21.92 -30.82
C THR A 304 37.10 22.89 -31.88
N ASP A 305 38.00 23.45 -32.70
CA ASP A 305 37.65 24.39 -33.79
C ASP A 305 36.54 23.85 -34.73
N THR A 306 36.47 22.53 -34.92
CA THR A 306 35.45 21.89 -35.78
C THR A 306 34.07 21.86 -35.14
N GLU A 307 34.02 21.67 -33.82
CA GLU A 307 32.77 21.63 -33.05
C GLU A 307 32.19 23.04 -32.93
N LEU A 308 33.07 24.01 -32.70
CA LEU A 308 32.75 25.43 -32.70
C LEU A 308 32.21 25.90 -34.06
N GLU A 309 32.84 25.50 -35.18
CA GLU A 309 32.35 25.82 -36.53
C GLU A 309 30.97 25.19 -36.81
N ALA A 310 30.72 23.97 -36.34
CA ALA A 310 29.42 23.31 -36.49
C ALA A 310 28.30 24.00 -35.68
N LEU A 311 28.57 24.42 -34.44
CA LEU A 311 27.63 25.19 -33.64
C LEU A 311 27.33 26.56 -34.29
N ALA A 312 28.35 27.21 -34.84
CA ALA A 312 28.16 28.48 -35.56
C ALA A 312 27.30 28.30 -36.83
N ASP A 313 27.50 27.22 -37.58
CA ASP A 313 26.69 26.88 -38.75
C ASP A 313 25.23 26.55 -38.37
N HIS A 314 25.01 25.86 -37.24
CA HIS A 314 23.67 25.56 -36.70
C HIS A 314 22.89 26.82 -36.34
N VAL A 315 23.51 27.72 -35.57
CA VAL A 315 22.92 29.03 -35.21
C VAL A 315 22.67 29.87 -36.46
N ALA A 316 23.60 29.88 -37.42
CA ALA A 316 23.41 30.57 -38.71
C ALA A 316 22.28 29.95 -39.55
N GLY A 317 22.01 28.65 -39.37
CA GLY A 317 20.88 27.91 -39.94
C GLY A 317 19.54 28.23 -39.29
N GLY A 318 19.54 28.90 -38.14
CA GLY A 318 18.35 29.25 -37.35
C GLY A 318 18.05 28.28 -36.21
N GLY A 319 18.93 27.31 -35.96
CA GLY A 319 18.83 26.40 -34.83
C GLY A 319 19.02 27.10 -33.49
N ALA A 320 18.38 26.57 -32.44
CA ALA A 320 18.52 27.09 -31.09
C ALA A 320 19.74 26.48 -30.38
N VAL A 321 20.37 27.26 -29.50
CA VAL A 321 21.43 26.78 -28.60
C VAL A 321 21.16 27.28 -27.18
N PHE A 322 21.21 26.39 -26.21
CA PHE A 322 21.13 26.68 -24.79
C PHE A 322 22.48 26.44 -24.15
N LEU A 323 23.04 27.48 -23.55
CA LEU A 323 24.27 27.41 -22.77
C LEU A 323 23.87 27.47 -21.30
N LEU A 324 24.19 26.42 -20.54
CA LEU A 324 23.89 26.34 -19.11
C LEU A 324 25.21 26.42 -18.37
N ASP A 325 25.36 27.40 -17.49
CA ASP A 325 26.50 27.48 -16.58
C ASP A 325 26.06 27.23 -15.14
N GLU A 326 26.99 26.82 -14.28
CA GLU A 326 26.81 26.83 -12.83
C GLU A 326 27.97 27.58 -12.17
N SER A 327 27.77 28.04 -10.94
CA SER A 327 28.85 28.69 -10.17
C SER A 327 29.87 27.68 -9.70
N GLU A 328 31.09 27.76 -10.22
CA GLU A 328 32.17 26.79 -9.93
C GLU A 328 33.32 27.39 -9.10
N PHE A 329 33.32 28.71 -8.86
CA PHE A 329 34.36 29.51 -8.19
C PHE A 329 35.78 29.44 -8.80
N THR A 330 36.09 28.44 -9.63
CA THR A 330 37.44 28.14 -10.14
C THR A 330 37.61 28.47 -11.62
N ASN A 331 36.51 28.79 -12.31
CA ASN A 331 36.44 29.35 -13.68
C ASN A 331 37.05 28.44 -14.77
N GLU A 332 37.14 27.13 -14.53
CA GLU A 332 37.69 26.19 -15.53
C GLU A 332 36.64 25.78 -16.57
N GLU A 333 35.43 25.34 -16.19
CA GLU A 333 34.38 25.01 -17.16
C GLU A 333 33.62 26.24 -17.68
N THR A 334 33.34 27.25 -16.84
CA THR A 334 32.83 28.57 -17.27
C THR A 334 33.67 29.17 -18.42
N ALA A 335 35.00 28.99 -18.40
CA ALA A 335 35.88 29.47 -19.46
C ALA A 335 35.69 28.73 -20.79
N ASN A 336 35.39 27.43 -20.75
CA ASN A 336 35.10 26.65 -21.95
C ASN A 336 33.74 27.06 -22.55
N LEU A 337 32.72 27.28 -21.72
CA LEU A 337 31.42 27.77 -22.15
C LEU A 337 31.52 29.18 -22.76
N ASN A 338 32.31 30.06 -22.14
CA ASN A 338 32.59 31.39 -22.65
C ASN A 338 33.38 31.42 -23.97
N ALA A 339 34.16 30.36 -24.27
CA ALA A 339 34.80 30.20 -25.59
C ALA A 339 33.78 29.90 -26.69
N ILE A 340 32.73 29.12 -26.39
CA ILE A 340 31.60 28.89 -27.30
C ILE A 340 30.86 30.22 -27.54
N ALA A 341 30.56 30.97 -26.47
CA ALA A 341 29.94 32.28 -26.58
C ALA A 341 30.80 33.30 -27.37
N GLU A 342 32.13 33.16 -27.34
CA GLU A 342 33.05 33.96 -28.17
C GLU A 342 33.00 33.58 -29.65
N GLU A 343 32.99 32.29 -29.99
CA GLU A 343 32.86 31.87 -31.39
C GLU A 343 31.51 32.32 -31.98
N LEU A 344 30.43 32.22 -31.21
CA LEU A 344 29.08 32.60 -31.63
C LEU A 344 28.83 34.12 -31.63
N ASP A 345 29.82 34.94 -31.25
CA ASP A 345 29.75 36.42 -31.16
C ASP A 345 28.59 36.92 -30.28
N LEU A 346 28.29 36.22 -29.18
CA LEU A 346 27.16 36.55 -28.29
C LEU A 346 27.41 37.84 -27.50
N ALA A 347 26.34 38.59 -27.21
CA ALA A 347 26.39 39.80 -26.38
C ALA A 347 26.74 39.54 -24.90
N PHE A 348 26.53 38.32 -24.40
CA PHE A 348 26.71 37.92 -23.00
C PHE A 348 27.78 36.84 -22.81
N ARG A 349 28.30 36.73 -21.59
CA ARG A 349 29.23 35.71 -21.08
C ARG A 349 28.77 35.32 -19.68
N PHE A 350 29.24 34.18 -19.18
CA PHE A 350 28.98 33.75 -17.81
C PHE A 350 30.09 34.20 -16.86
N ASN A 351 29.71 34.46 -15.62
CA ASN A 351 30.58 34.86 -14.53
C ASN A 351 30.57 33.74 -13.50
N ALA A 352 31.73 33.13 -13.25
CA ALA A 352 31.89 31.92 -12.44
C ALA A 352 31.56 32.08 -10.93
N ASP A 353 31.17 33.29 -10.51
CA ASP A 353 30.82 33.61 -9.13
C ASP A 353 29.36 33.28 -8.84
N GLN A 354 29.11 32.82 -7.62
CA GLN A 354 27.79 32.49 -7.12
C GLN A 354 26.94 33.74 -6.94
N VAL A 355 25.66 33.64 -7.29
CA VAL A 355 24.65 34.59 -6.82
C VAL A 355 23.99 34.00 -5.58
N GLU A 356 23.96 34.78 -4.51
CA GLU A 356 23.29 34.45 -3.26
C GLU A 356 22.22 35.49 -2.94
N ASP A 357 21.11 35.08 -2.31
CA ASP A 357 20.08 35.98 -1.79
C ASP A 357 19.58 35.45 -0.43
N GLU A 358 19.81 36.20 0.66
CA GLU A 358 19.32 35.82 2.01
C GLU A 358 17.79 35.99 2.17
N THR A 359 17.12 36.70 1.24
CA THR A 359 15.71 37.11 1.35
C THR A 359 14.78 36.34 0.43
N HIS A 360 15.16 36.16 -0.85
CA HIS A 360 14.36 35.44 -1.85
C HIS A 360 15.14 34.19 -2.27
N ASN A 361 14.94 33.10 -1.52
CA ASN A 361 15.62 31.82 -1.75
C ASN A 361 14.76 30.64 -1.30
N ASP A 362 15.08 29.46 -1.82
CA ASP A 362 14.45 28.18 -1.47
C ASP A 362 15.17 27.52 -0.30
N GLY A 363 14.97 28.06 0.90
CA GLY A 363 15.51 27.53 2.17
C GLY A 363 17.03 27.70 2.39
N VAL A 364 17.80 28.00 1.35
CA VAL A 364 19.25 28.23 1.40
C VAL A 364 19.69 29.38 0.50
N GLU A 365 20.58 30.26 0.99
CA GLU A 365 20.95 31.52 0.33
C GLU A 365 21.55 31.36 -1.09
N PHE A 366 22.08 30.19 -1.43
CA PHE A 366 22.67 29.90 -2.74
C PHE A 366 21.69 29.28 -3.77
N VAL A 367 20.41 29.20 -3.42
CA VAL A 367 19.30 28.85 -4.33
C VAL A 367 18.34 30.06 -4.39
N PRO A 368 18.78 31.18 -4.98
CA PRO A 368 17.93 32.36 -5.09
C PRO A 368 16.69 32.07 -5.95
N THR A 369 15.56 32.65 -5.55
CA THR A 369 14.31 32.64 -6.30
C THR A 369 14.05 34.02 -6.90
N THR A 370 13.37 34.09 -8.04
CA THR A 370 13.02 35.40 -8.62
C THR A 370 11.77 35.37 -9.48
N SER A 371 11.03 36.47 -9.41
CA SER A 371 9.92 36.83 -10.31
C SER A 371 10.25 38.05 -11.17
N ASN A 372 11.51 38.52 -11.15
CA ASN A 372 11.98 39.71 -11.84
C ASN A 372 12.21 39.45 -13.34
N PHE A 373 11.11 39.26 -14.06
CA PHE A 373 11.10 38.94 -15.48
C PHE A 373 11.11 40.18 -16.35
N ASN A 374 11.79 40.08 -17.48
CA ASN A 374 11.73 41.12 -18.51
C ASN A 374 10.46 40.97 -19.35
N GLU A 375 9.44 41.79 -19.05
CA GLU A 375 8.19 41.90 -19.83
C GLU A 375 8.39 42.20 -21.34
N GLY A 376 9.61 42.59 -21.75
CA GLY A 376 9.98 42.72 -23.16
C GLY A 376 10.04 41.39 -23.93
N PHE A 377 10.04 40.25 -23.23
CA PHE A 377 10.06 38.90 -23.79
C PHE A 377 8.77 38.14 -23.47
N ASP A 378 8.14 37.58 -24.50
CA ASP A 378 6.91 36.79 -24.41
C ASP A 378 7.27 35.29 -24.27
N VAL A 379 7.91 34.95 -23.15
CA VAL A 379 8.36 33.57 -22.83
C VAL A 379 7.79 33.02 -21.52
N PHE A 380 7.14 33.86 -20.72
CA PHE A 380 6.59 33.47 -19.41
C PHE A 380 5.06 33.35 -19.40
N HIS A 381 4.40 33.63 -20.53
CA HIS A 381 2.94 33.56 -20.63
C HIS A 381 2.45 32.11 -20.49
N GLY A 382 1.68 31.83 -19.42
CA GLY A 382 1.15 30.50 -19.10
C GLY A 382 2.04 29.65 -18.21
N LEU A 383 3.00 30.27 -17.50
CA LEU A 383 3.74 29.65 -16.39
C LEU A 383 3.16 30.00 -15.01
N ASP A 384 2.22 30.94 -14.94
CA ASP A 384 1.64 31.38 -13.66
C ASP A 384 0.80 30.25 -13.05
N GLY A 385 1.12 29.83 -11.83
CA GLY A 385 0.27 28.93 -11.04
C GLY A 385 -1.05 29.59 -10.68
N ALA A 386 -2.11 28.79 -10.52
CA ALA A 386 -3.42 29.29 -10.14
C ALA A 386 -3.38 29.86 -8.71
N GLY A 387 -3.66 31.16 -8.57
CA GLY A 387 -3.77 31.86 -7.29
C GLY A 387 -5.22 32.09 -6.87
N LEU A 388 -5.42 32.62 -5.66
CA LEU A 388 -6.76 32.89 -5.10
C LEU A 388 -7.63 33.81 -5.97
N GLU A 389 -7.05 34.57 -6.90
CA GLU A 389 -7.81 35.39 -7.86
C GLU A 389 -8.61 34.60 -8.89
N ASP A 390 -8.21 33.35 -9.15
CA ASP A 390 -8.83 32.46 -10.13
C ASP A 390 -9.66 31.34 -9.46
N ALA A 391 -9.68 31.31 -8.12
CA ALA A 391 -10.36 30.31 -7.32
C ALA A 391 -11.74 30.77 -6.83
N ASP A 392 -12.64 29.82 -6.60
CA ASP A 392 -13.89 30.00 -5.87
C ASP A 392 -13.84 29.34 -4.47
N GLY A 393 -12.97 28.34 -4.28
CA GLY A 393 -12.68 27.71 -2.99
C GLY A 393 -11.18 27.45 -2.76
N LEU A 394 -10.78 27.29 -1.50
CA LEU A 394 -9.46 26.83 -1.08
C LEU A 394 -9.60 25.71 -0.03
N VAL A 395 -8.90 24.60 -0.24
CA VAL A 395 -8.68 23.55 0.76
C VAL A 395 -7.27 23.71 1.34
N VAL A 396 -7.17 23.68 2.66
CA VAL A 396 -5.91 23.66 3.41
C VAL A 396 -5.93 22.45 4.34
N THR A 397 -5.04 21.49 4.10
CA THR A 397 -4.75 20.34 4.96
C THR A 397 -3.57 20.68 5.88
N SER A 398 -3.65 20.29 7.15
CA SER A 398 -2.65 20.46 8.23
C SER A 398 -1.28 21.01 7.78
N PRO A 399 -1.11 22.36 7.72
CA PRO A 399 0.07 22.99 7.15
C PRO A 399 1.22 22.99 8.15
N THR A 400 2.34 22.39 7.75
CA THR A 400 3.58 22.34 8.53
C THR A 400 4.23 23.71 8.68
N ALA A 401 4.16 24.53 7.62
CA ALA A 401 4.69 25.88 7.60
C ALA A 401 3.60 26.93 7.88
N ALA A 402 3.95 27.97 8.64
CA ALA A 402 3.05 29.07 8.94
C ALA A 402 2.82 29.97 7.71
N PHE A 403 1.56 30.32 7.47
CA PHE A 403 1.17 31.31 6.46
C PHE A 403 1.79 32.69 6.78
N THR A 404 2.29 33.37 5.76
CA THR A 404 2.86 34.71 5.88
C THR A 404 1.78 35.77 6.10
N GLU A 405 2.16 36.97 6.59
CA GLU A 405 1.21 38.09 6.76
C GLU A 405 0.54 38.50 5.42
N ALA A 406 1.22 38.30 4.29
CA ALA A 406 0.67 38.58 2.97
C ALA A 406 -0.39 37.55 2.54
N GLU A 407 -0.13 36.27 2.79
CA GLU A 407 -1.07 35.17 2.54
C GLU A 407 -2.31 35.28 3.43
N LEU A 408 -2.13 35.59 4.71
CA LEU A 408 -3.26 35.83 5.62
C LEU A 408 -4.10 37.04 5.17
N GLU A 409 -3.48 38.15 4.73
CA GLU A 409 -4.22 39.29 4.16
C GLU A 409 -4.95 38.88 2.85
N ALA A 410 -4.36 38.01 2.02
CA ALA A 410 -4.99 37.50 0.81
C ALA A 410 -6.21 36.63 1.13
N LEU A 411 -6.10 35.71 2.11
CA LEU A 411 -7.20 34.89 2.59
C LEU A 411 -8.35 35.72 3.17
N GLU A 412 -8.04 36.72 4.00
CA GLU A 412 -9.05 37.66 4.52
C GLU A 412 -9.82 38.35 3.38
N ASN A 413 -9.12 38.78 2.33
CA ASN A 413 -9.74 39.42 1.17
C ASN A 413 -10.56 38.42 0.34
N PHE A 414 -10.04 37.21 0.12
CA PHE A 414 -10.71 36.13 -0.60
C PHE A 414 -12.06 35.76 0.04
N VAL A 415 -12.06 35.52 1.35
CA VAL A 415 -13.26 35.26 2.16
C VAL A 415 -14.23 36.46 2.12
N ALA A 416 -13.71 37.69 2.21
CA ALA A 416 -14.54 38.90 2.15
C ALA A 416 -15.20 39.12 0.78
N ASP A 417 -14.55 38.66 -0.30
CA ASP A 417 -15.05 38.71 -1.68
C ASP A 417 -15.98 37.53 -2.02
N GLY A 418 -16.10 36.55 -1.12
CA GLY A 418 -17.08 35.47 -1.17
C GLY A 418 -16.50 34.10 -1.50
N GLY A 419 -15.17 33.95 -1.53
CA GLY A 419 -14.50 32.66 -1.64
C GLY A 419 -14.71 31.79 -0.41
N ALA A 420 -14.76 30.47 -0.61
CA ALA A 420 -14.92 29.48 0.45
C ALA A 420 -13.58 28.93 0.91
N VAL A 421 -13.41 28.67 2.21
CA VAL A 421 -12.19 28.05 2.75
C VAL A 421 -12.56 26.82 3.55
N PHE A 422 -11.90 25.70 3.27
CA PHE A 422 -12.09 24.43 3.97
C PHE A 422 -10.77 24.07 4.66
N LEU A 423 -10.81 23.98 5.99
CA LEU A 423 -9.64 23.71 6.83
C LEU A 423 -9.75 22.29 7.37
N PHE A 424 -8.79 21.43 7.04
CA PHE A 424 -8.73 20.04 7.46
C PHE A 424 -7.58 19.89 8.45
N ASP A 425 -7.92 19.48 9.66
CA ASP A 425 -6.98 19.31 10.77
C ASP A 425 -6.77 17.82 11.06
N GLU A 426 -5.62 17.45 11.58
CA GLU A 426 -5.30 16.07 11.98
C GLU A 426 -4.95 16.04 13.46
N SER A 427 -5.29 14.96 14.18
CA SER A 427 -4.91 14.85 15.58
C SER A 427 -3.39 14.80 15.78
N ASP A 428 -2.87 15.64 16.67
CA ASP A 428 -1.43 15.73 17.00
C ASP A 428 -0.92 14.59 17.92
N PHE A 429 -1.62 13.45 17.92
CA PHE A 429 -1.42 12.36 18.88
C PHE A 429 -0.08 11.62 18.71
N GLY A 430 0.58 11.31 19.83
CA GLY A 430 1.76 10.42 19.87
C GLY A 430 3.08 11.07 19.43
N GLY A 431 3.09 12.35 19.07
CA GLY A 431 4.31 13.12 18.80
C GLY A 431 5.01 12.74 17.49
N GLN A 432 4.27 12.33 16.46
CA GLN A 432 4.81 12.04 15.12
C GLN A 432 5.12 13.30 14.27
N GLY A 433 5.51 14.42 14.90
CA GLY A 433 5.77 15.69 14.23
C GLY A 433 7.25 16.01 13.98
N ASN A 434 7.50 17.06 13.20
CA ASN A 434 8.84 17.48 12.78
C ASN A 434 9.72 18.13 13.88
N THR A 435 9.21 18.28 15.11
CA THR A 435 9.95 18.82 16.26
C THR A 435 10.07 17.83 17.43
N ASN A 436 10.96 18.15 18.38
CA ASN A 436 11.16 17.35 19.60
C ASN A 436 10.04 17.51 20.66
N PHE A 437 8.96 18.28 20.42
CA PHE A 437 7.97 18.65 21.45
C PHE A 437 6.50 18.68 21.03
N GLY A 438 6.14 18.22 19.82
CA GLY A 438 4.77 18.31 19.28
C GLY A 438 4.72 19.11 17.97
N PHE A 439 3.57 19.04 17.30
CA PHE A 439 3.25 19.63 15.99
C PHE A 439 2.99 21.16 16.09
N ASP A 440 3.43 21.93 15.09
CA ASP A 440 3.09 23.36 14.87
C ASP A 440 1.83 23.49 13.97
N GLU A 441 1.31 22.39 13.42
CA GLU A 441 0.27 22.29 12.38
C GLU A 441 -1.11 22.79 12.86
N THR A 442 -1.60 22.30 14.01
CA THR A 442 -2.81 22.82 14.68
C THR A 442 -2.66 24.32 15.00
N GLU A 443 -1.46 24.77 15.40
CA GLU A 443 -1.18 26.19 15.67
C GLU A 443 -1.24 27.02 14.38
N ASN A 444 -0.72 26.50 13.27
CA ASN A 444 -0.76 27.15 11.95
C ASN A 444 -2.20 27.28 11.43
N LEU A 445 -3.03 26.24 11.53
CA LEU A 445 -4.47 26.35 11.21
C LEU A 445 -5.18 27.36 12.10
N ASN A 446 -4.87 27.35 13.40
CA ASN A 446 -5.45 28.30 14.34
C ASN A 446 -4.99 29.75 14.07
N ALA A 447 -3.82 29.97 13.47
CA ALA A 447 -3.38 31.28 13.01
C ALA A 447 -4.21 31.79 11.82
N ILE A 448 -4.62 30.91 10.90
CA ILE A 448 -5.59 31.22 9.84
C ILE A 448 -6.95 31.57 10.46
N ALA A 449 -7.42 30.75 11.41
CA ALA A 449 -8.68 30.99 12.11
C ALA A 449 -8.68 32.32 12.90
N ASP A 450 -7.54 32.72 13.46
CA ASP A 450 -7.32 34.02 14.11
C ASP A 450 -7.39 35.17 13.12
N ALA A 451 -6.73 35.07 11.96
CA ALA A 451 -6.76 36.09 10.91
C ALA A 451 -8.18 36.31 10.37
N LEU A 452 -8.93 35.23 10.17
CA LEU A 452 -10.30 35.26 9.67
C LEU A 452 -11.36 35.57 10.76
N ASP A 453 -10.96 35.75 12.03
CA ASP A 453 -11.84 36.02 13.19
C ASP A 453 -12.94 34.94 13.36
N LEU A 454 -12.61 33.66 13.17
CA LEU A 454 -13.57 32.55 13.23
C LEU A 454 -14.07 32.28 14.66
N SER A 455 -15.28 31.74 14.77
CA SER A 455 -15.92 31.35 16.05
C SER A 455 -15.43 30.03 16.65
N PHE A 456 -14.61 29.27 15.91
CA PHE A 456 -14.03 27.99 16.34
C PHE A 456 -12.51 27.95 16.11
N ARG A 457 -11.84 27.06 16.82
CA ARG A 457 -10.40 26.71 16.70
C ARG A 457 -10.29 25.19 16.68
N PHE A 458 -9.16 24.68 16.23
CA PHE A 458 -8.80 23.26 16.27
C PHE A 458 -8.12 22.90 17.59
N ASN A 459 -8.37 21.69 18.08
CA ASN A 459 -7.83 21.15 19.32
C ASN A 459 -6.81 20.09 18.94
N SER A 460 -5.62 20.13 19.54
CA SER A 460 -4.52 19.22 19.20
C SER A 460 -4.71 17.81 19.79
N ASP A 461 -5.93 17.36 20.02
CA ASP A 461 -6.24 16.10 20.67
C ASP A 461 -6.65 15.01 19.68
N GLN A 462 -6.63 13.74 20.11
CA GLN A 462 -7.28 12.67 19.38
C GLN A 462 -8.66 12.44 19.94
N VAL A 463 -9.65 12.29 19.07
CA VAL A 463 -10.95 11.78 19.46
C VAL A 463 -10.94 10.28 19.23
N ASN A 464 -11.28 9.51 20.27
CA ASN A 464 -11.48 8.06 20.15
C ASN A 464 -12.95 7.75 20.40
N ASP A 465 -13.41 6.64 19.84
CA ASP A 465 -14.75 6.11 20.03
C ASP A 465 -14.93 5.45 21.43
N GLY A 466 -16.06 4.77 21.63
CA GLY A 466 -16.36 4.13 22.92
C GLY A 466 -15.52 2.89 23.24
N ASP A 467 -14.94 2.27 22.23
CA ASP A 467 -14.12 1.05 22.32
C ASP A 467 -12.61 1.37 22.31
N GLY A 468 -12.26 2.64 22.08
CA GLY A 468 -10.90 3.17 22.12
C GLY A 468 -10.23 3.28 20.76
N GLU A 469 -10.97 3.01 19.68
CA GLU A 469 -10.54 3.16 18.29
C GLU A 469 -10.55 4.64 17.90
N PHE A 470 -9.69 5.02 16.95
CA PHE A 470 -9.55 6.40 16.47
C PHE A 470 -10.17 6.63 15.08
N ASP A 471 -10.93 5.66 14.58
CA ASP A 471 -11.85 5.80 13.44
C ASP A 471 -13.28 6.00 13.97
N ILE A 472 -13.82 7.20 13.77
CA ILE A 472 -15.10 7.60 14.33
C ILE A 472 -16.15 7.68 13.23
N THR A 473 -17.08 6.74 13.24
CA THR A 473 -18.32 6.87 12.47
C THR A 473 -19.42 7.53 13.32
N THR A 474 -20.08 8.58 12.79
CA THR A 474 -21.15 9.30 13.50
C THR A 474 -22.38 9.57 12.65
N THR A 475 -23.54 9.54 13.29
CA THR A 475 -24.84 9.96 12.75
C THR A 475 -25.38 11.23 13.42
N ASN A 476 -24.57 11.84 14.29
CA ASN A 476 -24.97 12.95 15.15
C ASN A 476 -24.87 14.29 14.42
N PHE A 477 -25.81 14.50 13.50
CA PHE A 477 -25.85 15.65 12.59
C PHE A 477 -26.66 16.82 13.13
N ASN A 478 -26.16 18.04 12.93
CA ASN A 478 -26.94 19.26 13.13
C ASN A 478 -27.81 19.57 11.92
N THR A 479 -29.02 19.00 11.87
CA THR A 479 -29.97 19.22 10.76
C THR A 479 -30.53 20.65 10.68
N ALA A 480 -29.99 21.62 11.43
CA ALA A 480 -30.21 23.04 11.17
C ALA A 480 -29.44 23.52 9.93
N PHE A 481 -28.39 22.79 9.54
CA PHE A 481 -27.66 22.94 8.30
C PHE A 481 -28.24 22.01 7.22
N ASP A 482 -28.22 22.47 5.97
CA ASP A 482 -28.84 21.77 4.84
C ASP A 482 -27.85 20.83 4.09
N TYR A 483 -26.76 20.40 4.73
CA TYR A 483 -25.67 19.60 4.11
C TYR A 483 -25.91 18.09 4.08
N PHE A 484 -26.98 17.63 4.74
CA PHE A 484 -27.28 16.21 4.93
C PHE A 484 -28.38 15.70 3.99
N ALA A 485 -28.61 16.41 2.88
CA ALA A 485 -29.61 16.03 1.90
C ALA A 485 -29.07 14.90 1.01
N GLU A 486 -29.95 13.95 0.67
CA GLU A 486 -29.67 12.92 -0.33
C GLU A 486 -29.30 13.60 -1.66
N ARG A 487 -28.14 13.25 -2.23
CA ARG A 487 -27.83 13.65 -3.60
C ARG A 487 -28.56 12.69 -4.54
N GLU A 488 -29.58 13.18 -5.27
CA GLU A 488 -30.25 12.41 -6.34
C GLU A 488 -29.25 11.96 -7.44
N ASN A 489 -28.03 12.54 -7.45
CA ASN A 489 -26.92 12.19 -8.32
C ASN A 489 -25.58 12.28 -7.54
N SER A 490 -25.29 11.39 -6.60
CA SER A 490 -23.89 10.95 -6.49
C SER A 490 -23.59 10.26 -7.82
N ILE A 491 -22.62 10.76 -8.58
CA ILE A 491 -22.49 10.52 -10.03
C ILE A 491 -21.78 9.17 -10.30
N GLY A 492 -21.50 8.40 -9.24
CA GLY A 492 -21.03 7.03 -9.30
C GLY A 492 -22.15 6.00 -9.43
N ILE A 493 -21.75 4.76 -9.73
CA ILE A 493 -22.63 3.60 -9.64
C ILE A 493 -22.54 3.07 -8.21
N ASP A 494 -23.69 2.95 -7.52
CA ASP A 494 -23.78 2.17 -6.29
C ASP A 494 -23.68 0.68 -6.66
N PHE A 495 -22.47 0.13 -6.52
CA PHE A 495 -22.18 -1.25 -6.85
C PHE A 495 -22.72 -2.18 -5.76
N ASN A 496 -23.37 -3.26 -6.19
CA ASN A 496 -23.97 -4.26 -5.34
C ASN A 496 -23.48 -5.64 -5.77
N SER A 497 -23.10 -6.49 -4.82
CA SER A 497 -22.55 -7.80 -5.11
C SER A 497 -23.54 -8.75 -5.79
N ASP A 498 -24.85 -8.55 -5.60
CA ASP A 498 -25.91 -9.34 -6.23
C ASP A 498 -26.26 -8.89 -7.67
N GLU A 499 -25.62 -7.83 -8.19
CA GLU A 499 -25.91 -7.23 -9.49
C GLU A 499 -24.82 -7.46 -10.55
N GLU A 500 -25.19 -7.27 -11.82
CA GLU A 500 -24.27 -7.35 -12.96
C GLU A 500 -24.10 -5.96 -13.58
N TYR A 501 -22.86 -5.59 -13.86
CA TYR A 501 -22.51 -4.30 -14.44
C TYR A 501 -21.90 -4.49 -15.81
N TYR A 502 -22.19 -3.58 -16.73
CA TYR A 502 -21.72 -3.66 -18.10
C TYR A 502 -20.92 -2.40 -18.43
N GLY A 503 -19.88 -2.55 -19.24
CA GLY A 503 -19.00 -1.43 -19.56
C GLY A 503 -18.07 -1.71 -20.74
N ARG A 504 -17.14 -0.80 -20.97
CA ARG A 504 -16.07 -0.90 -21.97
C ARG A 504 -14.73 -0.67 -21.28
N VAL A 505 -13.75 -1.52 -21.60
CA VAL A 505 -12.36 -1.25 -21.20
C VAL A 505 -11.85 -0.01 -21.91
N VAL A 506 -11.41 0.99 -21.16
CA VAL A 506 -10.88 2.26 -21.70
C VAL A 506 -9.39 2.46 -21.44
N ARG A 507 -8.82 1.65 -20.54
CA ARG A 507 -7.38 1.58 -20.27
C ARG A 507 -7.02 0.20 -19.72
N VAL A 508 -5.86 -0.31 -20.10
CA VAL A 508 -5.24 -1.51 -19.51
C VAL A 508 -3.95 -1.07 -18.86
N PHE A 509 -3.81 -1.26 -17.55
CA PHE A 509 -2.57 -0.93 -16.83
C PHE A 509 -1.55 -2.07 -16.99
N ASP A 510 -1.98 -3.28 -16.70
CA ASP A 510 -1.17 -4.51 -16.73
C ASP A 510 -2.08 -5.74 -16.99
N GLY A 511 -1.65 -6.94 -16.59
CA GLY A 511 -2.42 -8.17 -16.76
C GLY A 511 -3.66 -8.32 -15.87
N ASP A 512 -3.73 -7.59 -14.75
CA ASP A 512 -4.74 -7.78 -13.70
C ASP A 512 -5.50 -6.50 -13.30
N THR A 513 -5.17 -5.35 -13.87
CA THR A 513 -5.78 -4.06 -13.52
C THR A 513 -6.19 -3.27 -14.74
N PHE A 514 -7.50 -2.99 -14.89
CA PHE A 514 -8.08 -2.22 -16.02
C PHE A 514 -8.91 -1.03 -15.54
N GLU A 515 -9.03 0.01 -16.37
CA GLU A 515 -10.06 1.05 -16.21
C GLU A 515 -11.24 0.74 -17.13
N VAL A 516 -12.45 0.83 -16.59
CA VAL A 516 -13.70 0.51 -17.29
C VAL A 516 -14.63 1.70 -17.27
N GLU A 517 -15.11 2.12 -18.44
CA GLU A 517 -16.25 3.01 -18.59
C GLU A 517 -17.55 2.21 -18.57
N PHE A 518 -18.34 2.34 -17.52
CA PHE A 518 -19.58 1.61 -17.32
C PHE A 518 -20.73 2.22 -18.12
N ASP A 519 -21.67 1.36 -18.53
CA ASP A 519 -22.92 1.73 -19.19
C ASP A 519 -23.87 2.46 -18.22
N SER A 520 -23.55 3.71 -17.88
CA SER A 520 -24.34 4.60 -17.01
C SER A 520 -24.93 5.78 -17.80
N GLU A 521 -25.72 6.63 -17.15
CA GLU A 521 -26.24 7.86 -17.78
C GLU A 521 -25.15 8.94 -17.97
N TYR A 522 -23.98 8.77 -17.34
CA TYR A 522 -22.95 9.81 -17.19
C TYR A 522 -21.53 9.36 -17.59
N ASP A 523 -21.38 8.28 -18.37
CA ASP A 523 -20.08 7.77 -18.84
C ASP A 523 -19.06 7.52 -17.68
N TYR A 524 -19.55 6.97 -16.57
CA TYR A 524 -18.78 6.73 -15.33
C TYR A 524 -17.62 5.76 -15.55
N ARG A 525 -16.43 6.09 -15.05
CA ARG A 525 -15.21 5.27 -15.14
C ARG A 525 -14.68 4.89 -13.77
N ASP A 526 -14.22 3.65 -13.64
CA ASP A 526 -13.59 3.15 -12.42
C ASP A 526 -12.53 2.10 -12.74
N VAL A 527 -11.60 1.87 -11.79
CA VAL A 527 -10.52 0.90 -11.90
C VAL A 527 -10.95 -0.42 -11.28
N VAL A 528 -10.82 -1.49 -12.06
CA VAL A 528 -11.07 -2.88 -11.67
C VAL A 528 -9.73 -3.59 -11.48
N ARG A 529 -9.43 -4.00 -10.24
CA ARG A 529 -8.43 -5.03 -9.94
C ARG A 529 -9.12 -6.38 -9.98
N HIS A 530 -8.66 -7.26 -10.86
CA HIS A 530 -9.32 -8.54 -11.06
C HIS A 530 -9.11 -9.44 -9.84
N LEU A 531 -10.21 -9.97 -9.31
CA LEU A 531 -10.17 -10.81 -8.11
C LEU A 531 -9.65 -12.23 -8.43
N GLY A 532 -8.85 -12.78 -7.51
CA GLY A 532 -8.50 -14.20 -7.44
C GLY A 532 -7.24 -14.63 -8.19
N PHE A 533 -6.53 -13.71 -8.84
CA PHE A 533 -5.25 -14.00 -9.48
C PHE A 533 -4.29 -12.82 -9.38
N ASP A 534 -3.00 -13.12 -9.55
CA ASP A 534 -1.95 -12.13 -9.58
C ASP A 534 -0.95 -12.44 -10.70
N THR A 535 -0.46 -11.41 -11.38
CA THR A 535 0.51 -11.57 -12.48
C THR A 535 1.91 -11.26 -12.00
N ALA A 536 2.92 -11.90 -12.61
CA ALA A 536 4.30 -11.53 -12.33
C ALA A 536 4.54 -10.05 -12.65
N GLU A 537 5.35 -9.39 -11.83
CA GLU A 537 5.63 -7.96 -11.97
C GLU A 537 6.55 -7.69 -13.17
N THR A 538 6.45 -6.49 -13.77
CA THR A 538 7.33 -6.04 -14.86
C THR A 538 8.40 -5.07 -14.38
N GLY A 539 9.65 -5.23 -14.82
CA GLY A 539 10.78 -4.33 -14.52
C GLY A 539 11.55 -4.66 -13.24
N ASP A 540 12.29 -3.67 -12.71
CA ASP A 540 13.12 -3.79 -11.50
C ASP A 540 12.30 -3.88 -10.18
N ALA A 541 10.96 -4.01 -10.25
CA ALA A 541 10.15 -4.43 -9.11
C ALA A 541 10.59 -5.84 -8.69
N GLU A 542 10.90 -6.04 -7.41
CA GLU A 542 11.46 -7.30 -6.92
C GLU A 542 10.38 -8.38 -6.91
N ASN A 543 10.14 -9.03 -8.07
CA ASN A 543 9.34 -10.26 -8.13
C ASN A 543 9.75 -11.20 -6.99
N GLU A 544 8.79 -11.67 -6.20
CA GLU A 544 9.09 -12.49 -5.04
C GLU A 544 9.07 -13.98 -5.40
N ILE A 545 10.24 -14.60 -5.49
CA ILE A 545 10.35 -16.02 -5.86
C ILE A 545 9.57 -16.98 -4.94
N HIS A 546 9.26 -16.56 -3.72
CA HIS A 546 8.57 -17.37 -2.71
C HIS A 546 7.07 -17.55 -3.04
N GLU A 547 6.49 -16.70 -3.87
CA GLU A 547 5.10 -16.78 -4.35
C GLU A 547 4.91 -17.77 -5.49
N TRP A 548 5.98 -18.11 -6.22
CA TRP A 548 5.91 -18.85 -7.48
C TRP A 548 6.40 -20.29 -7.31
N PHE A 549 5.44 -21.23 -7.32
CA PHE A 549 5.69 -22.66 -7.10
C PHE A 549 6.83 -23.23 -7.97
N GLY A 550 7.91 -23.63 -7.31
CA GLY A 550 9.07 -24.26 -7.95
C GLY A 550 9.84 -23.37 -8.96
N ILE A 551 9.60 -22.06 -9.04
CA ILE A 551 10.32 -21.16 -9.96
C ILE A 551 11.44 -20.44 -9.21
N GLU A 552 12.67 -20.50 -9.71
CA GLU A 552 13.88 -19.85 -9.16
C GLU A 552 14.45 -18.79 -10.12
N ASP A 553 13.73 -18.45 -11.20
CA ASP A 553 14.21 -17.61 -12.30
C ASP A 553 13.42 -16.29 -12.38
N LEU A 554 13.98 -15.23 -11.81
CA LEU A 554 13.40 -13.88 -11.82
C LEU A 554 13.30 -13.27 -13.23
N GLU A 555 14.25 -13.56 -14.12
CA GLU A 555 14.21 -13.07 -15.51
C GLU A 555 13.02 -13.69 -16.25
N HIS A 556 12.72 -14.96 -15.96
CA HIS A 556 11.53 -15.62 -16.48
C HIS A 556 10.24 -15.01 -15.93
N LEU A 557 10.18 -14.62 -14.65
CA LEU A 557 8.99 -13.96 -14.07
C LEU A 557 8.74 -12.59 -14.73
N ASP A 558 9.77 -11.75 -14.85
CA ASP A 558 9.68 -10.45 -15.56
C ASP A 558 9.20 -10.62 -17.01
N GLU A 559 9.76 -11.60 -17.73
CA GLU A 559 9.31 -11.94 -19.08
C GLU A 559 7.82 -12.35 -19.12
N TRP A 560 7.33 -13.05 -18.11
CA TRP A 560 5.94 -13.51 -18.05
C TRP A 560 4.97 -12.44 -17.56
N GLY A 561 5.41 -11.52 -16.71
CA GLY A 561 4.67 -10.30 -16.40
C GLY A 561 4.41 -9.48 -17.66
N THR A 562 5.44 -9.30 -18.49
CA THR A 562 5.29 -8.64 -19.80
C THR A 562 4.29 -9.38 -20.69
N LYS A 563 4.38 -10.72 -20.75
CA LYS A 563 3.46 -11.53 -21.57
C LYS A 563 2.01 -11.51 -21.05
N ALA A 564 1.81 -11.38 -19.75
CA ALA A 564 0.48 -11.25 -19.14
C ALA A 564 -0.18 -9.92 -19.57
N THR A 565 0.57 -8.82 -19.51
CA THR A 565 0.11 -7.52 -20.03
C THR A 565 -0.14 -7.55 -21.55
N GLU A 566 0.74 -8.18 -22.33
CA GLU A 566 0.52 -8.37 -23.78
C GLU A 566 -0.76 -9.18 -24.05
N PHE A 567 -1.03 -10.22 -23.26
CA PHE A 567 -2.24 -11.01 -23.37
C PHE A 567 -3.49 -10.18 -23.07
N ALA A 568 -3.48 -9.39 -22.00
CA ALA A 568 -4.55 -8.48 -21.62
C ALA A 568 -4.88 -7.50 -22.77
N LEU A 569 -3.85 -6.84 -23.31
CA LEU A 569 -3.98 -5.93 -24.45
C LEU A 569 -4.57 -6.65 -25.67
N ASP A 570 -4.02 -7.80 -26.06
CA ASP A 570 -4.49 -8.58 -27.21
C ASP A 570 -5.96 -9.01 -27.09
N ARG A 571 -6.45 -9.28 -25.87
CA ARG A 571 -7.86 -9.65 -25.64
C ARG A 571 -8.77 -8.44 -25.59
N MET A 572 -8.36 -7.38 -24.90
CA MET A 572 -9.23 -6.31 -24.45
C MET A 572 -9.14 -5.03 -25.27
N THR A 573 -8.11 -4.85 -26.09
CA THR A 573 -7.90 -3.58 -26.82
C THR A 573 -7.72 -3.78 -28.33
N PRO A 574 -7.86 -2.71 -29.14
CA PRO A 574 -7.51 -2.74 -30.56
C PRO A 574 -6.01 -2.97 -30.80
N GLU A 575 -5.67 -3.54 -31.96
CA GLU A 575 -4.27 -3.77 -32.35
C GLU A 575 -3.45 -2.47 -32.35
N GLY A 576 -2.36 -2.47 -31.59
CA GLY A 576 -1.41 -1.34 -31.49
C GLY A 576 -1.61 -0.42 -30.29
N THR A 577 -2.53 -0.74 -29.37
CA THR A 577 -2.66 -0.09 -28.07
C THR A 577 -1.52 -0.49 -27.13
N GLY A 578 -0.94 0.48 -26.42
CA GLY A 578 0.04 0.25 -25.36
C GLY A 578 -0.60 0.18 -23.97
N ALA A 579 0.14 -0.40 -23.01
CA ALA A 579 -0.23 -0.34 -21.61
C ALA A 579 -0.26 1.12 -21.13
N GLY A 580 -1.30 1.50 -20.39
CA GLY A 580 -1.52 2.84 -19.89
C GLY A 580 -2.16 3.82 -20.88
N ASP A 581 -2.37 3.44 -22.15
CA ASP A 581 -3.10 4.29 -23.11
C ASP A 581 -4.54 4.52 -22.61
N THR A 582 -4.97 5.78 -22.58
CA THR A 582 -6.32 6.19 -22.15
C THR A 582 -7.28 6.31 -23.33
N ASP A 583 -8.59 6.34 -23.05
CA ASP A 583 -9.66 6.50 -24.04
C ASP A 583 -9.62 5.43 -25.16
N VAL A 584 -9.16 4.24 -24.81
CA VAL A 584 -9.13 3.10 -25.72
C VAL A 584 -10.57 2.66 -25.99
N GLU A 585 -10.91 2.49 -27.26
CA GLU A 585 -12.16 1.85 -27.66
C GLU A 585 -12.01 0.33 -27.47
N GLY A 586 -11.88 -0.12 -26.22
CA GLY A 586 -11.61 -1.50 -25.83
C GLY A 586 -12.86 -2.38 -25.86
N ARG A 587 -12.72 -3.62 -25.41
CA ARG A 587 -13.78 -4.63 -25.50
C ARG A 587 -14.91 -4.33 -24.52
N ARG A 588 -16.14 -4.68 -24.91
CA ARG A 588 -17.29 -4.70 -24.00
C ARG A 588 -17.18 -5.83 -22.98
N ILE A 589 -17.45 -5.52 -21.71
CA ILE A 589 -17.33 -6.45 -20.59
C ILE A 589 -18.61 -6.53 -19.78
N LYS A 590 -18.73 -7.60 -19.00
CA LYS A 590 -19.65 -7.75 -17.88
C LYS A 590 -18.84 -7.98 -16.61
N LEU A 591 -19.11 -7.19 -15.58
CA LEU A 591 -18.47 -7.27 -14.27
C LEU A 591 -19.46 -7.82 -13.24
N THR A 592 -18.99 -8.73 -12.39
CA THR A 592 -19.72 -9.27 -11.24
C THR A 592 -18.78 -9.35 -10.05
N PHE A 593 -19.31 -9.26 -8.82
CA PHE A 593 -18.52 -9.30 -7.59
C PHE A 593 -18.61 -10.67 -6.91
N ASP A 594 -17.74 -10.89 -5.93
CA ASP A 594 -17.76 -12.08 -5.09
C ASP A 594 -18.78 -11.94 -3.94
N ASP A 595 -19.33 -13.07 -3.48
CA ASP A 595 -20.29 -13.09 -2.37
C ASP A 595 -19.62 -12.98 -0.99
N VAL A 596 -18.29 -13.16 -0.92
CA VAL A 596 -17.51 -13.22 0.32
C VAL A 596 -16.57 -12.01 0.44
N GLU A 597 -15.90 -11.63 -0.65
CA GLU A 597 -14.97 -10.49 -0.66
C GLU A 597 -15.70 -9.14 -0.75
N PRO A 598 -15.11 -8.04 -0.24
CA PRO A 598 -15.67 -6.70 -0.40
C PRO A 598 -15.67 -6.27 -1.87
N ILE A 599 -16.55 -5.33 -2.21
CA ILE A 599 -16.68 -4.78 -3.57
C ILE A 599 -15.44 -3.98 -3.96
N ARG A 600 -14.79 -3.31 -3.00
CA ARG A 600 -13.57 -2.54 -3.19
C ARG A 600 -12.45 -3.09 -2.33
N GLY A 601 -11.23 -3.04 -2.85
CA GLY A 601 -10.01 -3.35 -2.10
C GLY A 601 -9.49 -2.15 -1.33
N ASN A 602 -8.39 -2.35 -0.59
CA ASN A 602 -7.80 -1.35 0.31
C ASN A 602 -7.35 -0.04 -0.37
N TYR A 603 -7.20 -0.05 -1.70
CA TYR A 603 -6.82 1.11 -2.52
C TYR A 603 -8.00 1.70 -3.29
N GLY A 604 -9.23 1.51 -2.80
CA GLY A 604 -10.46 1.99 -3.43
C GLY A 604 -10.86 1.28 -4.74
N ARG A 605 -10.02 0.45 -5.36
CA ARG A 605 -10.28 -0.25 -6.64
C ARG A 605 -11.39 -1.30 -6.53
N LEU A 606 -12.21 -1.45 -7.56
CA LEU A 606 -13.23 -2.51 -7.63
C LEU A 606 -12.60 -3.90 -7.73
N LEU A 607 -13.07 -4.85 -6.92
CA LEU A 607 -12.65 -6.26 -6.92
C LEU A 607 -13.68 -7.14 -7.61
N GLY A 608 -13.44 -7.51 -8.87
CA GLY A 608 -14.47 -8.19 -9.65
C GLY A 608 -13.98 -9.31 -10.57
N TYR A 609 -14.94 -10.13 -10.98
CA TYR A 609 -14.82 -11.08 -12.08
C TYR A 609 -15.28 -10.44 -13.38
N MET A 610 -14.38 -10.37 -14.34
CA MET A 610 -14.65 -9.79 -15.64
C MET A 610 -14.95 -10.88 -16.68
N GLN A 611 -16.06 -10.73 -17.38
CA GLN A 611 -16.47 -11.62 -18.46
C GLN A 611 -16.54 -10.87 -19.78
N TYR A 612 -16.17 -11.54 -20.88
CA TYR A 612 -16.23 -10.98 -22.23
C TYR A 612 -16.79 -11.98 -23.26
N ASP A 613 -17.28 -11.46 -24.38
CA ASP A 613 -17.63 -12.27 -25.55
C ASP A 613 -16.36 -12.43 -26.42
N PRO A 614 -15.86 -13.65 -26.66
CA PRO A 614 -14.66 -13.85 -27.46
C PRO A 614 -14.85 -13.56 -28.95
N ASP A 615 -16.08 -13.68 -29.47
CA ASP A 615 -16.43 -13.55 -30.88
C ASP A 615 -16.88 -12.13 -31.28
N ASP A 616 -17.33 -11.32 -30.31
CA ASP A 616 -17.80 -9.94 -30.53
C ASP A 616 -17.13 -8.94 -29.60
N PHE A 617 -16.37 -8.01 -30.17
CA PHE A 617 -15.64 -6.98 -29.41
C PHE A 617 -16.59 -5.89 -28.86
N ASP A 618 -17.75 -5.72 -29.49
CA ASP A 618 -18.77 -4.73 -29.14
C ASP A 618 -20.09 -5.42 -28.77
N ALA A 619 -20.00 -6.43 -27.91
CA ALA A 619 -21.12 -7.25 -27.47
C ALA A 619 -22.25 -6.39 -26.87
N ASP A 620 -23.50 -6.78 -27.17
CA ASP A 620 -24.70 -6.13 -26.66
C ASP A 620 -25.10 -6.74 -25.30
N PRO A 621 -25.17 -5.95 -24.20
CA PRO A 621 -25.60 -6.41 -22.88
C PRO A 621 -26.92 -7.20 -22.89
N GLU A 622 -27.85 -6.90 -23.79
CA GLU A 622 -29.15 -7.60 -23.86
C GLU A 622 -29.04 -9.03 -24.42
N THR A 623 -27.88 -9.42 -24.97
CA THR A 623 -27.72 -10.70 -25.69
C THR A 623 -27.12 -11.83 -24.85
N ASP A 624 -26.55 -11.52 -23.68
CA ASP A 624 -25.95 -12.46 -22.73
C ASP A 624 -24.93 -13.41 -23.39
N THR A 625 -23.95 -12.82 -24.09
CA THR A 625 -22.89 -13.56 -24.82
C THR A 625 -21.52 -13.54 -24.13
N TYR A 626 -21.41 -12.86 -22.98
CA TYR A 626 -20.24 -12.82 -22.11
C TYR A 626 -19.99 -14.21 -21.53
N SER A 627 -19.10 -14.97 -22.17
CA SER A 627 -18.98 -16.42 -21.97
C SER A 627 -17.58 -16.87 -21.58
N VAL A 628 -16.59 -15.99 -21.70
CA VAL A 628 -15.23 -16.22 -21.21
C VAL A 628 -15.04 -15.39 -19.96
N ASP A 629 -14.66 -16.07 -18.88
CA ASP A 629 -14.21 -15.45 -17.63
C ASP A 629 -12.73 -15.12 -17.79
N TYR A 630 -12.41 -13.82 -17.84
CA TYR A 630 -11.04 -13.37 -18.04
C TYR A 630 -10.14 -13.77 -16.87
N ASN A 631 -10.64 -13.65 -15.63
CA ASN A 631 -9.88 -13.97 -14.43
C ASN A 631 -9.46 -15.45 -14.43
N LEU A 632 -10.40 -16.35 -14.72
CA LEU A 632 -10.10 -17.77 -14.80
C LEU A 632 -9.23 -18.11 -16.02
N GLU A 633 -9.44 -17.45 -17.17
CA GLU A 633 -8.62 -17.67 -18.38
C GLU A 633 -7.14 -17.34 -18.14
N MET A 634 -6.84 -16.28 -17.37
CA MET A 634 -5.47 -15.91 -17.00
C MET A 634 -4.74 -17.04 -16.26
N VAL A 635 -5.43 -17.66 -15.29
CA VAL A 635 -4.90 -18.79 -14.52
C VAL A 635 -4.82 -20.06 -15.38
N GLU A 636 -5.89 -20.38 -16.12
CA GLU A 636 -5.94 -21.57 -16.98
C GLU A 636 -4.82 -21.55 -18.04
N GLU A 637 -4.58 -20.43 -18.71
CA GLU A 637 -3.54 -20.34 -19.74
C GLU A 637 -2.12 -20.18 -19.16
N GLY A 638 -2.00 -19.99 -17.84
CA GLY A 638 -0.73 -19.89 -17.11
C GLY A 638 -0.07 -18.52 -17.24
N TYR A 639 -0.83 -17.44 -17.35
CA TYR A 639 -0.32 -16.07 -17.31
C TYR A 639 -0.25 -15.49 -15.90
N ALA A 640 -0.94 -16.12 -14.94
CA ALA A 640 -1.05 -15.67 -13.57
C ALA A 640 -0.95 -16.84 -12.58
N ARG A 641 -0.59 -16.51 -11.34
CA ARG A 641 -0.80 -17.37 -10.17
C ARG A 641 -2.16 -17.08 -9.55
N VAL A 642 -2.66 -17.99 -8.73
CA VAL A 642 -3.83 -17.72 -7.88
C VAL A 642 -3.38 -16.87 -6.72
N TYR A 643 -4.08 -15.75 -6.51
CA TYR A 643 -3.95 -14.96 -5.30
C TYR A 643 -4.86 -15.59 -4.25
N SER A 644 -4.28 -16.36 -3.35
CA SER A 644 -4.97 -17.29 -2.45
C SER A 644 -5.61 -16.59 -1.25
N SER A 645 -6.63 -15.76 -1.50
CA SER A 645 -7.48 -15.12 -0.49
C SER A 645 -8.71 -15.97 -0.09
N GLY A 646 -9.66 -15.38 0.64
CA GLY A 646 -10.87 -16.02 1.13
C GLY A 646 -12.03 -16.13 0.14
N PHE A 647 -11.83 -15.75 -1.13
CA PHE A 647 -12.88 -15.60 -2.13
C PHE A 647 -13.65 -16.90 -2.43
N ALA A 648 -14.93 -16.77 -2.81
CA ALA A 648 -15.85 -17.91 -2.93
C ALA A 648 -15.45 -18.92 -4.02
N ARG A 649 -14.75 -18.47 -5.06
CA ARG A 649 -14.32 -19.29 -6.21
C ARG A 649 -12.88 -19.79 -6.10
N HIS A 650 -12.24 -19.64 -4.95
CA HIS A 650 -10.83 -20.00 -4.75
C HIS A 650 -10.49 -21.41 -5.24
N ASP A 651 -11.26 -22.42 -4.84
CA ASP A 651 -10.93 -23.81 -5.17
C ASP A 651 -11.12 -24.15 -6.66
N GLU A 652 -11.94 -23.39 -7.38
CA GLU A 652 -12.05 -23.46 -8.85
C GLU A 652 -10.76 -22.95 -9.50
N PHE A 653 -10.25 -21.82 -9.01
CA PHE A 653 -9.02 -21.18 -9.50
C PHE A 653 -7.78 -22.02 -9.15
N ALA A 654 -7.68 -22.50 -7.91
CA ALA A 654 -6.58 -23.36 -7.46
C ALA A 654 -6.51 -24.66 -8.28
N ALA A 655 -7.65 -25.27 -8.62
CA ALA A 655 -7.68 -26.43 -9.50
C ALA A 655 -7.19 -26.11 -10.93
N ALA A 656 -7.54 -24.93 -11.46
CA ALA A 656 -7.06 -24.47 -12.77
C ALA A 656 -5.55 -24.20 -12.77
N GLU A 657 -5.01 -23.63 -11.69
CA GLU A 657 -3.58 -23.42 -11.49
C GLU A 657 -2.82 -24.74 -11.42
N GLU A 658 -3.29 -25.73 -10.65
CA GLU A 658 -2.67 -27.06 -10.59
C GLU A 658 -2.63 -27.73 -11.97
N ASP A 659 -3.70 -27.60 -12.77
CA ASP A 659 -3.73 -28.08 -14.15
C ASP A 659 -2.75 -27.30 -15.05
N ALA A 660 -2.54 -26.00 -14.81
CA ALA A 660 -1.59 -25.18 -15.57
C ALA A 660 -0.14 -25.52 -15.21
N LEU A 661 0.13 -25.67 -13.92
CA LEU A 661 1.39 -26.11 -13.34
C LEU A 661 1.79 -27.50 -13.86
N ALA A 662 0.89 -28.48 -13.78
CA ALA A 662 1.15 -29.85 -14.20
C ALA A 662 1.45 -29.97 -15.71
N ASP A 663 0.84 -29.12 -16.54
CA ASP A 663 1.08 -29.07 -17.98
C ASP A 663 2.28 -28.18 -18.36
N GLY A 664 2.88 -27.46 -17.40
CA GLY A 664 3.95 -26.49 -17.65
C GLY A 664 3.51 -25.37 -18.58
N ARG A 665 2.25 -24.93 -18.44
CA ARG A 665 1.67 -23.85 -19.24
C ARG A 665 2.20 -22.50 -18.76
N GLY A 666 2.46 -21.63 -19.72
CA GLY A 666 2.81 -20.25 -19.44
C GLY A 666 4.02 -20.07 -18.53
N VAL A 667 3.84 -19.25 -17.48
CA VAL A 667 4.82 -18.98 -16.41
C VAL A 667 5.30 -20.28 -15.75
N TRP A 668 4.45 -21.29 -15.64
CA TRP A 668 4.82 -22.58 -15.03
C TRP A 668 5.79 -23.42 -15.85
N SER A 669 6.13 -23.02 -17.08
CA SER A 669 7.13 -23.72 -17.90
C SER A 669 8.54 -23.73 -17.31
N ALA A 670 8.82 -22.88 -16.32
CA ALA A 670 10.07 -22.85 -15.55
C ALA A 670 9.98 -23.56 -14.18
N SER A 671 8.81 -24.07 -13.78
CA SER A 671 8.64 -24.74 -12.49
C SER A 671 9.44 -26.05 -12.43
N ASP A 672 10.33 -26.16 -11.45
CA ASP A 672 11.16 -27.34 -11.17
C ASP A 672 11.37 -27.51 -9.66
N PHE A 673 10.43 -28.19 -9.01
CA PHE A 673 10.50 -28.50 -7.57
C PHE A 673 11.78 -29.25 -7.15
N ASP A 674 12.37 -30.07 -8.04
CA ASP A 674 13.62 -30.78 -7.75
C ASP A 674 14.84 -29.83 -7.72
N ALA A 675 14.70 -28.61 -8.29
CA ALA A 675 15.74 -27.59 -8.33
C ALA A 675 15.68 -26.63 -7.14
N VAL A 676 14.56 -26.59 -6.40
CA VAL A 676 14.41 -25.75 -5.21
C VAL A 676 15.41 -26.23 -4.14
N PRO A 677 16.31 -25.35 -3.66
CA PRO A 677 17.30 -25.74 -2.66
C PRO A 677 16.65 -25.94 -1.29
N GLU A 678 17.08 -27.00 -0.62
CA GLU A 678 16.81 -27.17 0.81
C GLU A 678 17.39 -25.97 1.60
N HIS A 679 16.55 -25.34 2.41
CA HIS A 679 16.90 -24.24 3.31
C HIS A 679 16.10 -24.36 4.62
N ARG A 680 16.58 -23.72 5.69
CA ARG A 680 15.91 -23.69 7.02
C ARG A 680 15.51 -25.06 7.61
N ASN A 681 16.23 -26.12 7.24
CA ASN A 681 15.98 -27.49 7.68
C ASN A 681 17.01 -28.00 8.71
N ASP A 682 17.61 -27.10 9.49
CA ASP A 682 18.54 -27.48 10.55
C ASP A 682 17.80 -28.12 11.75
N PRO A 683 18.50 -28.83 12.67
CA PRO A 683 17.89 -29.33 13.89
C PRO A 683 17.24 -28.21 14.70
N VAL A 684 16.09 -28.49 15.32
CA VAL A 684 15.35 -27.51 16.12
C VAL A 684 16.10 -27.28 17.45
N GLU A 685 16.82 -26.17 17.57
CA GLU A 685 17.52 -25.76 18.79
C GLU A 685 16.69 -24.77 19.62
N ASP A 686 16.02 -23.83 18.95
CA ASP A 686 15.12 -22.84 19.53
C ASP A 686 13.94 -22.59 18.58
N VAL A 687 12.82 -22.15 19.13
CA VAL A 687 11.64 -21.70 18.37
C VAL A 687 11.13 -20.38 18.93
N PHE A 688 10.67 -19.50 18.05
CA PHE A 688 9.96 -18.29 18.46
C PHE A 688 8.45 -18.51 18.27
N VAL A 689 7.63 -18.04 19.20
CA VAL A 689 6.18 -18.26 19.20
C VAL A 689 5.50 -16.90 19.32
N PRO A 690 5.18 -16.24 18.19
CA PRO A 690 4.69 -14.87 18.22
C PRO A 690 3.27 -14.80 18.78
N HIS A 691 2.99 -13.79 19.60
CA HIS A 691 1.67 -13.53 20.21
C HIS A 691 1.08 -14.79 20.84
N ALA A 692 1.89 -15.42 21.70
CA ALA A 692 1.62 -16.75 22.21
C ALA A 692 0.45 -16.78 23.23
N SER A 693 -0.47 -17.73 23.09
CA SER A 693 -1.31 -18.24 24.17
C SER A 693 -0.82 -19.61 24.61
N SER A 694 -0.99 -19.95 25.88
CA SER A 694 -0.73 -21.32 26.30
C SER A 694 -1.87 -22.26 25.90
N VAL A 695 -1.60 -23.56 25.87
CA VAL A 695 -2.56 -24.61 25.53
C VAL A 695 -3.03 -25.30 26.79
N THR A 696 -4.35 -25.41 26.96
CA THR A 696 -5.00 -26.11 28.08
C THR A 696 -5.98 -27.20 27.58
N THR A 697 -6.77 -27.76 28.49
CA THR A 697 -7.90 -28.64 28.15
C THR A 697 -9.22 -28.08 28.64
N GLU A 698 -10.34 -28.56 28.07
CA GLU A 698 -11.70 -28.27 28.54
C GLU A 698 -11.89 -28.48 30.07
N SER A 699 -11.09 -29.35 30.68
CA SER A 699 -11.25 -29.78 32.07
C SER A 699 -10.16 -29.29 33.03
N GLY A 700 -9.23 -28.46 32.55
CA GLY A 700 -8.12 -27.91 33.32
C GLY A 700 -6.75 -28.16 32.66
N PRO A 701 -5.65 -28.05 33.43
CA PRO A 701 -4.30 -28.05 32.88
C PRO A 701 -3.94 -29.30 32.06
N LEU A 702 -3.24 -29.08 30.95
CA LEU A 702 -2.72 -30.11 30.05
C LEU A 702 -1.59 -30.91 30.73
N ALA A 703 -1.60 -32.23 30.52
CA ALA A 703 -0.60 -33.12 31.12
C ALA A 703 0.72 -33.11 30.34
N ASP A 704 1.87 -33.08 31.05
CA ASP A 704 3.23 -33.00 30.46
C ASP A 704 3.51 -34.01 29.33
N GLU A 705 2.90 -35.20 29.36
CA GLU A 705 3.07 -36.24 28.34
C GLU A 705 2.43 -35.89 26.98
N ARG A 706 1.67 -34.79 26.92
CA ARG A 706 1.03 -34.23 25.72
C ARG A 706 1.67 -32.91 25.27
N VAL A 707 2.74 -32.47 25.94
CA VAL A 707 3.36 -31.15 25.73
C VAL A 707 4.76 -31.33 25.12
N PRO A 708 4.92 -31.18 23.80
CA PRO A 708 6.24 -31.17 23.16
C PRO A 708 7.05 -29.90 23.42
N VAL A 709 6.40 -28.73 23.50
CA VAL A 709 7.06 -27.42 23.64
C VAL A 709 6.41 -26.62 24.77
N VAL A 710 7.23 -26.12 25.68
CA VAL A 710 6.84 -25.18 26.74
C VAL A 710 7.57 -23.85 26.56
N ALA A 711 7.01 -22.79 27.15
CA ALA A 711 7.63 -21.48 27.22
C ALA A 711 8.95 -21.50 28.02
N GLY A 712 9.76 -20.46 27.84
CA GLY A 712 11.02 -20.27 28.55
C GLY A 712 10.80 -20.20 30.07
N PRO A 713 11.84 -20.50 30.89
CA PRO A 713 11.73 -20.51 32.35
C PRO A 713 11.52 -19.10 32.95
N THR A 714 11.66 -18.06 32.14
CA THR A 714 11.47 -16.64 32.45
C THR A 714 10.14 -16.10 31.94
N ALA A 715 9.40 -16.88 31.14
CA ALA A 715 8.13 -16.48 30.60
C ALA A 715 7.06 -16.38 31.69
N GLU A 716 6.16 -15.41 31.53
CA GLU A 716 5.02 -15.15 32.41
C GLU A 716 3.71 -15.28 31.62
N GLN A 717 2.67 -15.79 32.29
CA GLN A 717 1.31 -15.78 31.76
C GLN A 717 0.57 -14.55 32.26
N GLU A 718 0.00 -13.78 31.35
CA GLU A 718 -0.85 -12.63 31.64
C GLU A 718 -2.27 -12.91 31.11
N PRO A 719 -3.34 -12.49 31.80
CA PRO A 719 -4.70 -12.73 31.34
C PRO A 719 -5.00 -11.89 30.08
N LEU A 720 -5.79 -12.44 29.15
CA LEU A 720 -6.29 -11.68 27.98
C LEU A 720 -7.47 -10.74 28.29
N GLY A 721 -8.07 -10.87 29.47
CA GLY A 721 -9.19 -10.03 29.92
C GLY A 721 -9.04 -9.57 31.37
N ASP A 722 -10.05 -8.85 31.87
CA ASP A 722 -10.02 -8.22 33.21
C ASP A 722 -10.05 -9.22 34.40
N ASP A 723 -10.37 -10.50 34.18
CA ASP A 723 -10.43 -11.51 35.26
C ASP A 723 -9.18 -12.41 35.28
N GLU A 724 -8.27 -12.09 36.21
CA GLU A 724 -7.04 -12.87 36.47
C GLU A 724 -7.28 -14.35 36.86
N ASN A 725 -8.53 -14.81 37.05
CA ASN A 725 -8.86 -16.20 37.42
C ASN A 725 -9.47 -17.02 36.28
N GLU A 726 -9.47 -16.51 35.06
CA GLU A 726 -10.13 -17.15 33.92
C GLU A 726 -9.26 -18.18 33.18
N PHE A 727 -7.93 -18.17 33.40
CA PHE A 727 -7.00 -19.08 32.73
C PHE A 727 -6.35 -20.13 33.66
N ASP A 728 -5.91 -21.25 33.08
CA ASP A 728 -5.13 -22.28 33.79
C ASP A 728 -3.67 -21.86 33.91
N ALA A 729 -3.20 -21.67 35.15
CA ALA A 729 -1.81 -21.30 35.42
C ALA A 729 -0.86 -22.51 35.39
N TYR A 730 0.30 -22.33 34.76
CA TYR A 730 1.38 -23.29 34.63
C TYR A 730 2.68 -22.75 35.26
N ASP A 731 3.53 -23.67 35.73
CA ASP A 731 4.90 -23.33 36.08
C ASP A 731 5.76 -23.18 34.80
N ASP A 732 5.53 -24.04 33.80
CA ASP A 732 6.10 -23.98 32.45
C ASP A 732 4.94 -24.02 31.45
N ALA A 733 4.59 -22.90 30.82
CA ALA A 733 3.38 -22.77 30.00
C ALA A 733 3.45 -23.61 28.71
N PRO A 734 2.50 -24.52 28.42
CA PRO A 734 2.48 -25.31 27.18
C PRO A 734 2.24 -24.41 25.97
N LEU A 735 3.18 -24.35 25.02
CA LEU A 735 2.98 -23.59 23.77
C LEU A 735 2.45 -24.46 22.63
N ILE A 736 2.68 -25.77 22.72
CA ILE A 736 2.10 -26.76 21.80
C ILE A 736 1.54 -27.92 22.62
N GLY A 737 0.30 -28.31 22.33
CA GLY A 737 -0.37 -29.46 22.92
C GLY A 737 -0.78 -30.48 21.87
N ILE A 738 -0.63 -31.77 22.20
CA ILE A 738 -0.91 -32.90 21.30
C ILE A 738 -2.04 -33.78 21.85
N ASP A 739 -3.04 -34.06 21.03
CA ASP A 739 -4.01 -35.14 21.20
C ASP A 739 -3.77 -36.20 20.13
N ARG A 740 -2.83 -37.11 20.42
CA ARG A 740 -2.42 -38.14 19.47
C ARG A 740 -3.55 -39.13 19.15
N ASP A 741 -4.42 -39.43 20.10
CA ASP A 741 -5.54 -40.37 19.89
C ASP A 741 -6.55 -39.82 18.86
N ASN A 742 -6.66 -38.49 18.77
CA ASN A 742 -7.48 -37.81 17.78
C ASN A 742 -6.65 -37.21 16.63
N ARG A 743 -5.33 -37.39 16.53
CA ARG A 743 -4.47 -36.76 15.51
C ARG A 743 -4.63 -35.23 15.42
N VAL A 744 -4.91 -34.58 16.55
CA VAL A 744 -5.07 -33.12 16.65
C VAL A 744 -3.90 -32.54 17.44
N ALA A 745 -3.36 -31.41 16.98
CA ALA A 745 -2.54 -30.55 17.81
C ALA A 745 -3.14 -29.14 17.91
N MET A 746 -2.82 -28.46 19.00
CA MET A 746 -3.08 -27.04 19.19
C MET A 746 -1.74 -26.34 19.38
N VAL A 747 -1.50 -25.28 18.61
CA VAL A 747 -0.30 -24.45 18.62
C VAL A 747 -0.70 -23.06 19.06
N GLY A 748 0.00 -22.53 20.06
CA GLY A 748 -0.34 -21.27 20.72
C GLY A 748 0.14 -19.99 20.03
N GLY A 749 0.75 -20.06 18.86
CA GLY A 749 1.17 -18.88 18.08
C GLY A 749 1.31 -19.17 16.59
N LEU A 750 1.40 -18.12 15.77
CA LEU A 750 1.50 -18.22 14.30
C LEU A 750 2.96 -18.46 13.86
N LEU A 751 3.47 -19.67 14.06
CA LEU A 751 4.90 -20.02 13.87
C LEU A 751 5.46 -19.82 12.45
N PHE A 752 4.61 -19.69 11.43
CA PHE A 752 5.00 -19.56 10.03
C PHE A 752 4.32 -18.38 9.31
N ASN A 753 3.93 -17.37 10.10
CA ASN A 753 3.49 -16.10 9.54
C ASN A 753 4.72 -15.37 8.96
N GLU A 754 4.66 -15.03 7.68
CA GLU A 754 5.74 -14.32 6.99
C GLU A 754 5.96 -12.89 7.46
N ALA A 755 4.99 -12.27 8.13
CA ALA A 755 5.14 -10.94 8.71
C ALA A 755 6.30 -10.83 9.74
N TYR A 756 6.89 -11.97 10.14
CA TYR A 756 8.07 -12.04 10.99
C TYR A 756 9.37 -12.32 10.22
N GLU A 757 9.40 -12.16 8.90
CA GLU A 757 10.59 -12.35 8.08
C GLU A 757 11.28 -11.00 7.83
N GLU A 758 12.63 -10.99 7.81
CA GLU A 758 13.41 -9.75 7.67
C GLU A 758 13.13 -9.04 6.33
N LEU A 759 12.84 -9.82 5.28
CA LEU A 759 12.48 -9.30 3.95
C LEU A 759 11.11 -8.61 3.93
N GLU A 760 10.21 -8.98 4.84
CA GLU A 760 8.91 -8.30 5.07
C GLU A 760 9.05 -7.06 5.97
N GLY A 761 10.28 -6.62 6.25
CA GLY A 761 10.56 -5.46 7.11
C GLY A 761 10.56 -5.77 8.61
N PHE A 762 10.47 -7.04 9.02
CA PHE A 762 10.57 -7.39 10.43
C PHE A 762 12.00 -7.13 10.97
N PRO A 763 12.17 -6.45 12.13
CA PRO A 763 13.48 -5.98 12.59
C PRO A 763 14.46 -7.06 13.08
N ALA A 764 14.10 -8.35 13.03
CA ALA A 764 14.96 -9.45 13.47
C ALA A 764 14.95 -10.61 12.47
N ASP A 765 16.11 -11.23 12.25
CA ASP A 765 16.22 -12.44 11.42
C ASP A 765 15.62 -13.65 12.15
N THR A 766 14.52 -14.18 11.61
CA THR A 766 13.83 -15.37 12.12
C THR A 766 14.22 -16.66 11.39
N SER A 767 15.12 -16.59 10.42
CA SER A 767 15.51 -17.73 9.58
C SER A 767 16.29 -18.81 10.33
N GLU A 768 16.93 -18.46 11.45
CA GLU A 768 17.69 -19.39 12.30
C GLU A 768 16.81 -20.24 13.25
N TYR A 769 15.52 -19.92 13.41
CA TYR A 769 14.63 -20.66 14.32
C TYR A 769 14.02 -21.90 13.67
N GLY A 770 13.89 -22.98 14.46
CA GLY A 770 13.42 -24.27 13.98
C GLY A 770 11.90 -24.39 13.82
N ASN A 771 11.19 -23.28 13.61
CA ASN A 771 9.73 -23.25 13.49
C ASN A 771 9.21 -24.16 12.37
N PHE A 772 9.81 -24.08 11.19
CA PHE A 772 9.40 -24.83 10.00
C PHE A 772 9.61 -26.34 10.13
N PRO A 773 10.82 -26.84 10.50
CA PRO A 773 11.01 -28.28 10.73
C PRO A 773 10.17 -28.81 11.91
N LEU A 774 9.93 -28.02 12.96
CA LEU A 774 9.07 -28.42 14.08
C LEU A 774 7.64 -28.72 13.61
N LEU A 775 7.00 -27.79 12.90
CA LEU A 775 5.62 -27.97 12.44
C LEU A 775 5.49 -29.09 11.42
N THR A 776 6.46 -29.19 10.53
CA THR A 776 6.48 -30.23 9.49
C THR A 776 6.62 -31.63 10.12
N ASN A 777 7.50 -31.78 11.11
CA ASN A 777 7.61 -33.02 11.87
C ASN A 777 6.35 -33.29 12.72
N LEU A 778 5.70 -32.26 13.26
CA LEU A 778 4.45 -32.41 14.03
C LEU A 778 3.33 -32.96 13.16
N ALA A 779 3.14 -32.41 11.96
CA ALA A 779 2.20 -32.91 10.96
C ALA A 779 2.46 -34.38 10.63
N ARG A 780 3.71 -34.73 10.29
CA ARG A 780 4.11 -36.10 9.94
C ARG A 780 4.05 -37.06 11.13
N TYR A 781 4.24 -36.58 12.35
CA TYR A 781 4.13 -37.38 13.58
C TYR A 781 2.68 -37.77 13.89
N LEU A 782 1.73 -36.90 13.56
CA LEU A 782 0.29 -37.13 13.79
C LEU A 782 -0.38 -37.90 12.64
N SER A 783 0.13 -37.74 11.42
CA SER A 783 -0.46 -38.27 10.22
C SER A 783 0.06 -39.67 9.86
N THR A 784 -0.79 -40.46 9.20
CA THR A 784 -0.36 -41.66 8.44
C THR A 784 -0.44 -41.44 6.94
N ASN A 785 -0.89 -40.27 6.52
CA ASN A 785 -0.97 -39.85 5.13
C ASN A 785 0.37 -39.27 4.66
N ASP A 786 0.59 -39.24 3.35
CA ASP A 786 1.84 -38.77 2.73
C ASP A 786 1.64 -37.85 1.51
N GLY A 787 0.43 -37.29 1.34
CA GLY A 787 0.13 -36.28 0.34
C GLY A 787 0.48 -34.85 0.77
N ASP A 788 -0.09 -33.87 0.10
CA ASP A 788 0.22 -32.45 0.29
C ASP A 788 -0.16 -31.93 1.69
N PHE A 789 0.44 -30.80 2.06
CA PHE A 789 0.07 -30.02 3.22
C PHE A 789 -0.97 -29.01 2.78
N LEU A 790 -2.04 -28.86 3.56
CA LEU A 790 -3.13 -27.95 3.25
C LEU A 790 -3.27 -26.90 4.37
N ILE A 791 -3.53 -25.67 3.98
CA ILE A 791 -4.06 -24.61 4.86
C ILE A 791 -5.48 -24.28 4.42
N GLU A 792 -6.39 -24.08 5.37
CA GLU A 792 -7.73 -23.55 5.05
C GLU A 792 -7.67 -22.02 5.11
N GLY A 793 -8.05 -21.35 4.01
CA GLY A 793 -8.04 -19.88 3.90
C GLY A 793 -9.43 -19.26 3.81
N GLY A 794 -10.48 -20.08 3.90
CA GLY A 794 -11.87 -19.64 3.90
C GLY A 794 -12.30 -19.07 5.25
N HIS A 795 -13.59 -19.19 5.58
CA HIS A 795 -14.13 -18.78 6.90
C HIS A 795 -13.77 -17.36 7.39
N ALA A 796 -13.47 -16.42 6.49
CA ALA A 796 -13.03 -15.06 6.80
C ALA A 796 -11.72 -15.03 7.62
N GLN A 797 -10.66 -15.63 7.05
CA GLN A 797 -9.32 -15.70 7.65
C GLN A 797 -8.28 -14.84 6.91
N PHE A 798 -8.53 -14.45 5.67
CA PHE A 798 -7.65 -13.59 4.87
C PHE A 798 -7.60 -12.17 5.47
N ASP A 799 -6.40 -11.61 5.64
CA ASP A 799 -6.14 -10.30 6.25
C ASP A 799 -6.78 -10.04 7.63
N VAL A 800 -7.02 -11.12 8.38
CA VAL A 800 -7.56 -11.04 9.74
C VAL A 800 -6.46 -11.30 10.76
N SER A 801 -6.30 -10.40 11.73
CA SER A 801 -5.34 -10.57 12.82
C SER A 801 -5.52 -11.91 13.55
N GLY A 802 -4.40 -12.63 13.74
CA GLY A 802 -4.38 -13.96 14.34
C GLY A 802 -4.85 -15.10 13.44
N SER A 803 -5.04 -14.85 12.14
CA SER A 803 -5.30 -15.84 11.10
C SER A 803 -4.27 -15.81 10.00
N LEU A 804 -4.21 -16.89 9.20
CA LEU A 804 -3.35 -16.98 8.03
C LEU A 804 -4.12 -17.61 6.87
N SER A 805 -3.86 -17.09 5.68
CA SER A 805 -4.07 -17.72 4.37
C SER A 805 -2.72 -18.07 3.76
N LEU A 806 -2.71 -18.67 2.57
CA LEU A 806 -1.47 -18.98 1.86
C LEU A 806 -0.63 -17.74 1.56
N GLU A 807 -1.30 -16.63 1.21
CA GLU A 807 -0.72 -15.28 0.97
C GLU A 807 -0.04 -14.65 2.19
N ARG A 808 0.13 -15.40 3.30
CA ARG A 808 0.93 -15.00 4.47
C ARG A 808 1.89 -16.08 4.97
N THR A 809 2.24 -17.02 4.10
CA THR A 809 3.00 -18.24 4.46
C THR A 809 4.06 -18.63 3.44
N GLN A 810 4.47 -17.72 2.56
CA GLN A 810 5.26 -18.01 1.36
C GLN A 810 6.63 -18.63 1.70
N TYR A 811 7.26 -18.20 2.80
CA TYR A 811 8.54 -18.75 3.26
C TYR A 811 8.41 -20.19 3.75
N TYR A 812 7.28 -20.55 4.36
CA TYR A 812 7.02 -21.92 4.79
C TYR A 812 6.64 -22.82 3.60
N LEU A 813 5.90 -22.27 2.63
CA LEU A 813 5.67 -22.90 1.33
C LEU A 813 7.00 -23.23 0.66
N ARG A 814 7.92 -22.25 0.53
CA ARG A 814 9.22 -22.47 -0.10
C ARG A 814 10.06 -23.49 0.66
N TYR A 815 10.05 -23.42 1.99
CA TYR A 815 10.71 -24.43 2.83
C TYR A 815 10.22 -25.85 2.51
N LEU A 816 8.89 -26.04 2.42
CA LEU A 816 8.30 -27.34 2.13
C LEU A 816 8.74 -27.86 0.76
N GLU A 817 8.77 -27.02 -0.27
CA GLU A 817 9.30 -27.39 -1.59
C GLU A 817 10.75 -27.87 -1.52
N GLY A 818 11.60 -27.13 -0.79
CA GLY A 818 13.02 -27.48 -0.60
C GLY A 818 13.26 -28.81 0.13
N VAL A 819 12.29 -29.30 0.90
CA VAL A 819 12.32 -30.63 1.54
C VAL A 819 11.47 -31.68 0.80
N GLY A 820 10.99 -31.37 -0.40
CA GLY A 820 10.24 -32.27 -1.28
C GLY A 820 8.77 -32.47 -0.89
N LEU A 821 8.15 -31.46 -0.29
CA LEU A 821 6.75 -31.38 0.10
C LEU A 821 6.08 -30.18 -0.59
N ARG A 822 4.75 -30.03 -0.47
CA ARG A 822 3.98 -28.91 -1.03
C ARG A 822 2.98 -28.40 -0.02
N LEU A 823 2.80 -27.08 0.04
CA LEU A 823 1.70 -26.42 0.75
C LEU A 823 0.72 -25.84 -0.28
N ARG A 824 -0.57 -26.08 -0.08
CA ARG A 824 -1.65 -25.51 -0.90
C ARG A 824 -2.78 -25.00 -0.01
N GLN A 825 -3.61 -24.12 -0.55
CA GLN A 825 -4.83 -23.67 0.11
C GLN A 825 -6.08 -24.34 -0.45
N PHE A 826 -7.10 -24.44 0.40
CA PHE A 826 -8.48 -24.68 -0.02
C PHE A 826 -9.43 -23.86 0.88
N ASN A 827 -10.62 -23.54 0.36
CA ASN A 827 -11.64 -22.74 1.06
C ASN A 827 -12.97 -23.52 1.24
N ASP A 828 -13.20 -24.61 0.50
CA ASP A 828 -14.40 -25.46 0.62
C ASP A 828 -14.08 -26.82 1.25
N VAL A 829 -14.24 -26.90 2.56
CA VAL A 829 -14.01 -28.12 3.35
C VAL A 829 -14.90 -29.28 2.91
N VAL A 830 -16.13 -29.03 2.45
CA VAL A 830 -17.10 -30.11 2.17
C VAL A 830 -16.90 -30.71 0.79
N ASN A 831 -16.54 -29.88 -0.19
CA ASN A 831 -16.46 -30.32 -1.59
C ASN A 831 -15.03 -30.58 -2.05
N THR A 832 -14.03 -29.86 -1.52
CA THR A 832 -12.65 -29.95 -1.99
C THR A 832 -11.85 -30.99 -1.21
N LEU A 833 -11.81 -30.88 0.13
CA LEU A 833 -11.00 -31.77 0.98
C LEU A 833 -11.23 -33.28 0.73
N PRO A 834 -12.46 -33.78 0.47
CA PRO A 834 -12.66 -35.20 0.18
C PRO A 834 -12.11 -35.71 -1.15
N GLU A 835 -11.82 -34.81 -2.10
CA GLU A 835 -11.30 -35.15 -3.43
C GLU A 835 -9.77 -35.10 -3.49
N GLU A 836 -9.12 -34.53 -2.46
CA GLU A 836 -7.67 -34.45 -2.32
C GLU A 836 -7.03 -35.83 -2.08
N ASP A 837 -5.82 -36.06 -2.63
CA ASP A 837 -5.12 -37.35 -2.58
C ASP A 837 -4.39 -37.53 -1.24
N ASP A 838 -5.11 -38.03 -0.24
CA ASP A 838 -4.64 -38.31 1.12
C ASP A 838 -3.70 -37.21 1.68
N PRO A 839 -4.17 -35.96 1.91
CA PRO A 839 -3.34 -34.90 2.46
C PRO A 839 -2.69 -35.27 3.79
N THR A 840 -1.45 -34.83 4.01
CA THR A 840 -0.73 -35.10 5.25
C THR A 840 -1.35 -34.36 6.43
N VAL A 841 -1.65 -33.07 6.26
CA VAL A 841 -2.16 -32.18 7.31
C VAL A 841 -3.12 -31.13 6.75
N VAL A 842 -4.10 -30.75 7.56
CA VAL A 842 -4.88 -29.52 7.39
C VAL A 842 -4.55 -28.57 8.54
N PHE A 843 -3.99 -27.41 8.23
CA PHE A 843 -3.77 -26.30 9.16
C PHE A 843 -5.01 -25.41 9.20
N LEU A 844 -5.50 -25.13 10.41
CA LEU A 844 -6.63 -24.23 10.63
C LEU A 844 -6.22 -23.14 11.62
N THR A 845 -6.29 -21.88 11.21
CA THR A 845 -6.11 -20.74 12.11
C THR A 845 -7.44 -20.26 12.68
N ALA A 846 -7.43 -19.27 13.58
CA ALA A 846 -8.64 -18.82 14.28
C ALA A 846 -9.71 -18.20 13.35
N PRO A 847 -10.79 -18.94 12.99
CA PRO A 847 -11.65 -18.51 11.88
C PRO A 847 -12.66 -17.44 12.30
N GLY A 848 -12.90 -16.47 11.41
CA GLY A 848 -13.90 -15.42 11.61
C GLY A 848 -15.34 -15.94 11.63
N ARG A 849 -15.60 -17.05 10.94
CA ARG A 849 -16.89 -17.74 10.91
C ARG A 849 -16.81 -19.12 11.54
N ALA A 850 -17.85 -19.49 12.28
CA ALA A 850 -17.95 -20.81 12.87
C ALA A 850 -18.19 -21.89 11.79
N TYR A 851 -17.46 -23.00 11.92
CA TYR A 851 -17.64 -24.18 11.08
C TYR A 851 -19.02 -24.82 11.31
N THR A 852 -19.65 -25.23 10.22
CA THR A 852 -20.92 -25.97 10.22
C THR A 852 -20.74 -27.42 10.63
N ASP A 853 -21.84 -28.07 11.00
CA ASP A 853 -21.85 -29.51 11.32
C ASP A 853 -21.33 -30.39 10.16
N ALA A 854 -21.51 -29.96 8.91
CA ALA A 854 -21.08 -30.71 7.72
C ALA A 854 -19.57 -30.60 7.50
N GLU A 855 -19.01 -29.41 7.68
CA GLU A 855 -17.56 -29.18 7.57
C GLU A 855 -16.83 -29.91 8.70
N LEU A 856 -17.34 -29.82 9.94
CA LEU A 856 -16.79 -30.57 11.07
C LEU A 856 -16.87 -32.09 10.87
N GLU A 857 -17.93 -32.61 10.25
CA GLU A 857 -18.00 -34.04 9.91
C GLU A 857 -16.95 -34.42 8.86
N THR A 858 -16.76 -33.56 7.84
CA THR A 858 -15.78 -33.81 6.78
C THR A 858 -14.35 -33.82 7.33
N LEU A 859 -14.00 -32.86 8.20
CA LEU A 859 -12.71 -32.86 8.90
C LEU A 859 -12.51 -34.10 9.77
N ARG A 860 -13.55 -34.60 10.44
CA ARG A 860 -13.48 -35.88 11.19
C ARG A 860 -13.22 -37.05 10.26
N GLU A 861 -13.90 -37.12 9.13
CA GLU A 861 -13.73 -38.20 8.15
C GLU A 861 -12.30 -38.21 7.58
N TYR A 862 -11.76 -37.05 7.21
CA TYR A 862 -10.37 -36.87 6.79
C TYR A 862 -9.37 -37.33 7.86
N ARG A 863 -9.51 -36.85 9.09
CA ARG A 863 -8.68 -37.25 10.22
C ARG A 863 -8.78 -38.76 10.53
N ASP A 864 -9.97 -39.32 10.49
CA ASP A 864 -10.21 -40.75 10.70
C ASP A 864 -9.62 -41.62 9.57
N ALA A 865 -9.43 -41.04 8.38
CA ALA A 865 -8.74 -41.67 7.26
C ALA A 865 -7.22 -41.71 7.42
N GLY A 866 -6.65 -40.89 8.31
CA GLY A 866 -5.22 -40.91 8.62
C GLY A 866 -4.57 -39.53 8.69
N GLY A 867 -5.27 -38.48 8.24
CA GLY A 867 -4.75 -37.12 8.20
C GLY A 867 -4.58 -36.47 9.58
N ALA A 868 -3.67 -35.51 9.68
CA ALA A 868 -3.51 -34.67 10.86
C ALA A 868 -4.32 -33.38 10.73
N VAL A 869 -4.84 -32.86 11.85
CA VAL A 869 -5.41 -31.50 11.92
C VAL A 869 -4.63 -30.70 12.96
N ILE A 870 -4.01 -29.60 12.53
CA ILE A 870 -3.24 -28.72 13.41
C ILE A 870 -3.98 -27.40 13.52
N LEU A 871 -4.44 -27.10 14.72
CA LEU A 871 -5.13 -25.86 15.08
C LEU A 871 -4.09 -24.86 15.56
N ILE A 872 -4.10 -23.66 15.01
CA ILE A 872 -3.10 -22.63 15.30
C ILE A 872 -3.82 -21.38 15.79
N GLY A 873 -3.63 -21.08 17.06
CA GLY A 873 -4.18 -19.91 17.71
C GLY A 873 -3.11 -18.87 18.00
N SER A 874 -3.54 -17.64 18.21
CA SER A 874 -2.68 -16.52 18.64
C SER A 874 -3.51 -15.56 19.49
N THR A 875 -2.83 -14.75 20.31
CA THR A 875 -3.46 -13.65 21.05
C THR A 875 -3.86 -12.48 20.14
N GLY A 876 -3.36 -12.44 18.90
CA GLY A 876 -3.80 -11.45 17.91
C GLY A 876 -5.23 -11.67 17.42
N ALA A 877 -5.74 -12.90 17.51
CA ALA A 877 -7.13 -13.19 17.17
C ALA A 877 -8.08 -12.70 18.27
N ASN A 878 -9.20 -12.11 17.87
CA ASN A 878 -10.24 -11.72 18.82
C ASN A 878 -10.86 -12.95 19.53
N SER A 879 -11.60 -12.69 20.62
CA SER A 879 -12.16 -13.76 21.47
C SER A 879 -13.17 -14.67 20.74
N ASP A 880 -13.95 -14.15 19.80
CA ASP A 880 -14.91 -14.95 19.03
C ASP A 880 -14.21 -15.92 18.08
N HIS A 881 -13.14 -15.47 17.40
CA HIS A 881 -12.36 -16.28 16.47
C HIS A 881 -11.61 -17.39 17.21
N ARG A 882 -11.03 -17.07 18.37
CA ARG A 882 -10.42 -18.07 19.27
C ARG A 882 -11.45 -19.09 19.74
N GLY A 883 -12.64 -18.63 20.12
CA GLY A 883 -13.77 -19.50 20.48
C GLY A 883 -14.21 -20.42 19.34
N ASN A 884 -14.19 -19.95 18.09
CA ASN A 884 -14.48 -20.77 16.92
C ASN A 884 -13.41 -21.86 16.71
N LEU A 885 -12.12 -21.54 16.89
CA LEU A 885 -11.04 -22.53 16.80
C LEU A 885 -11.17 -23.64 17.86
N ASP A 886 -11.49 -23.25 19.10
CA ASP A 886 -11.79 -24.19 20.18
C ASP A 886 -13.02 -25.05 19.88
N ALA A 887 -14.03 -24.50 19.20
CA ALA A 887 -15.18 -25.24 18.73
C ALA A 887 -14.82 -26.28 17.65
N VAL A 888 -13.83 -25.99 16.78
CA VAL A 888 -13.27 -26.98 15.85
C VAL A 888 -12.58 -28.11 16.61
N ALA A 889 -11.74 -27.79 17.60
CA ALA A 889 -11.11 -28.80 18.46
C ALA A 889 -12.14 -29.73 19.12
N ALA A 890 -13.19 -29.15 19.71
CA ALA A 890 -14.31 -29.88 20.29
C ALA A 890 -15.06 -30.71 19.24
N GLY A 891 -15.26 -30.14 18.05
CA GLY A 891 -15.84 -30.79 16.88
C GLY A 891 -15.07 -32.04 16.50
N LEU A 892 -13.74 -31.98 16.51
CA LEU A 892 -12.85 -33.12 16.28
C LEU A 892 -12.77 -34.08 17.48
N GLY A 893 -13.50 -33.83 18.58
CA GLY A 893 -13.45 -34.68 19.76
C GLY A 893 -12.15 -34.56 20.57
N SER A 894 -11.34 -33.53 20.28
CA SER A 894 -10.18 -33.15 21.07
C SER A 894 -10.59 -32.29 22.25
N ASP A 895 -9.96 -32.53 23.40
CA ASP A 895 -10.15 -31.74 24.62
C ASP A 895 -9.23 -30.51 24.68
N LEU A 896 -8.30 -30.35 23.73
CA LEU A 896 -7.38 -29.21 23.67
C LEU A 896 -8.11 -27.89 23.47
N ARG A 897 -7.67 -26.84 24.17
CA ARG A 897 -8.18 -25.48 24.07
C ARG A 897 -7.03 -24.48 24.10
N LEU A 898 -7.22 -23.33 23.47
CA LEU A 898 -6.42 -22.17 23.82
C LEU A 898 -6.78 -21.74 25.23
N ASN A 899 -5.78 -21.35 26.01
CA ASN A 899 -5.98 -20.78 27.33
C ASN A 899 -6.26 -19.28 27.18
N ASP A 900 -7.01 -18.67 28.11
CA ASP A 900 -7.38 -17.25 28.06
C ASP A 900 -6.24 -16.34 28.59
N ASP A 901 -5.05 -16.58 28.07
CA ASP A 901 -3.81 -15.91 28.46
C ASP A 901 -2.98 -15.47 27.25
N ARG A 902 -2.06 -14.55 27.51
CA ARG A 902 -0.90 -14.26 26.68
C ARG A 902 0.36 -14.67 27.43
N VAL A 903 1.25 -15.36 26.75
CA VAL A 903 2.56 -15.76 27.26
C VAL A 903 3.58 -14.75 26.77
N VAL A 904 4.23 -14.06 27.71
CA VAL A 904 5.24 -13.03 27.43
C VAL A 904 6.57 -13.41 28.07
N ASP A 905 7.70 -13.03 27.47
CA ASP A 905 9.02 -13.24 28.06
C ASP A 905 9.87 -11.98 27.91
N ALA A 906 10.14 -11.28 29.01
CA ALA A 906 10.93 -10.05 28.99
C ALA A 906 12.45 -10.29 28.87
N GLU A 907 12.94 -11.52 29.07
CA GLU A 907 14.35 -11.86 29.00
C GLU A 907 14.72 -12.52 27.66
N ASP A 908 13.90 -13.45 27.19
CA ASP A 908 14.13 -14.25 25.98
C ASP A 908 13.03 -13.98 24.92
N ASN A 909 13.18 -12.88 24.17
CA ASN A 909 12.28 -12.48 23.09
C ASN A 909 13.02 -11.94 21.85
N LEU A 910 12.24 -11.73 20.78
CA LEU A 910 12.67 -11.06 19.55
C LEU A 910 12.26 -9.59 19.53
N ALA A 911 13.03 -8.77 18.81
CA ALA A 911 12.72 -7.36 18.55
C ALA A 911 12.49 -6.48 19.80
N ASP A 912 13.06 -6.87 20.96
CA ASP A 912 12.81 -6.23 22.26
C ASP A 912 11.31 -6.20 22.64
N ASP A 913 10.49 -7.12 22.09
CA ASP A 913 9.06 -7.25 22.35
C ASP A 913 8.77 -8.54 23.16
N PRO A 914 8.36 -8.43 24.45
CA PRO A 914 7.99 -9.57 25.26
C PRO A 914 6.88 -10.46 24.69
N ALA A 915 6.04 -9.96 23.78
CA ALA A 915 4.99 -10.75 23.11
C ALA A 915 5.52 -11.68 22.02
N LEU A 916 6.82 -11.65 21.72
CA LEU A 916 7.51 -12.51 20.75
C LEU A 916 8.51 -13.45 21.46
N PRO A 917 8.06 -14.31 22.39
CA PRO A 917 8.94 -15.16 23.19
C PRO A 917 9.68 -16.20 22.35
N VAL A 918 10.91 -16.51 22.79
CA VAL A 918 11.77 -17.57 22.25
C VAL A 918 11.91 -18.67 23.30
N THR A 919 11.97 -19.94 22.87
CA THR A 919 12.14 -21.07 23.79
C THR A 919 12.95 -22.23 23.21
N SER A 920 13.75 -22.85 24.08
CA SER A 920 14.36 -24.20 23.90
C SER A 920 13.74 -25.24 24.85
N GLY A 921 12.55 -24.95 25.38
CA GLY A 921 11.77 -25.78 26.30
C GLY A 921 11.19 -27.03 25.64
N PHE A 922 12.07 -27.96 25.22
CA PHE A 922 11.68 -29.13 24.41
C PHE A 922 11.60 -30.42 25.22
N ASN A 923 10.49 -31.12 25.03
CA ASN A 923 10.33 -32.48 25.54
C ASN A 923 10.89 -33.50 24.54
N SER A 924 12.18 -33.84 24.70
CA SER A 924 12.91 -34.80 23.84
C SER A 924 12.33 -36.23 23.75
N SER A 925 11.23 -36.54 24.46
CA SER A 925 10.47 -37.77 24.22
C SER A 925 9.65 -37.73 22.92
N PHE A 926 9.40 -36.53 22.37
CA PHE A 926 8.78 -36.34 21.07
C PHE A 926 9.84 -36.26 19.96
N PRO A 927 9.62 -36.91 18.80
CA PRO A 927 10.59 -36.94 17.71
C PRO A 927 10.44 -35.74 16.75
N LEU A 928 10.31 -34.52 17.28
CA LEU A 928 9.95 -33.34 16.49
C LEU A 928 11.12 -32.43 16.13
N PHE A 929 12.27 -32.60 16.79
CA PHE A 929 13.33 -31.60 16.85
C PHE A 929 14.54 -31.89 15.93
N SER A 930 14.38 -32.79 14.96
CA SER A 930 15.41 -33.11 13.96
C SER A 930 15.07 -32.46 12.61
N PRO A 931 16.04 -32.30 11.69
CA PRO A 931 15.75 -31.95 10.30
C PRO A 931 14.67 -32.85 9.70
N VAL A 932 13.80 -32.29 8.86
CA VAL A 932 12.82 -33.06 8.08
C VAL A 932 13.57 -33.91 7.06
N GLY A 933 13.17 -35.19 6.94
CA GLY A 933 13.81 -36.14 6.02
C GLY A 933 15.13 -36.75 6.52
N ASP A 934 15.71 -36.22 7.61
CA ASP A 934 16.93 -36.74 8.23
C ASP A 934 16.65 -37.50 9.55
N GLY A 935 15.38 -37.86 9.78
CA GLY A 935 15.01 -38.84 10.79
C GLY A 935 15.82 -40.12 10.58
N GLN A 936 16.24 -40.74 11.68
CA GLN A 936 17.29 -41.76 11.68
C GLN A 936 17.00 -43.01 10.81
N PHE A 937 15.77 -43.13 10.30
CA PHE A 937 15.24 -44.17 9.42
C PHE A 937 14.47 -43.64 8.21
N ASP A 938 14.49 -42.34 7.92
CA ASP A 938 13.68 -41.75 6.83
C ASP A 938 14.22 -42.04 5.43
N HIS A 939 15.51 -42.37 5.33
CA HIS A 939 16.10 -42.95 4.12
C HIS A 939 15.54 -44.33 3.72
N LEU A 940 14.67 -44.93 4.56
CA LEU A 940 14.09 -46.23 4.30
C LEU A 940 12.77 -46.10 3.52
N GLU A 941 12.59 -47.00 2.55
CA GLU A 941 11.34 -47.09 1.80
C GLU A 941 10.14 -47.33 2.74
N PRO A 942 8.91 -46.89 2.41
CA PRO A 942 7.73 -47.01 3.27
C PRO A 942 7.50 -48.44 3.83
N GLU A 943 7.72 -49.46 3.00
CA GLU A 943 7.61 -50.87 3.41
C GLU A 943 8.66 -51.34 4.42
N GLN A 944 9.81 -50.67 4.45
CA GLN A 944 10.91 -50.92 5.38
C GLN A 944 10.65 -50.21 6.72
N ARG A 945 10.11 -48.98 6.68
CA ARG A 945 9.62 -48.26 7.87
C ARG A 945 8.49 -49.03 8.53
N ALA A 946 7.43 -49.37 7.79
CA ALA A 946 6.32 -50.18 8.31
C ALA A 946 6.75 -51.50 8.96
N TYR A 947 7.83 -52.13 8.46
CA TYR A 947 8.40 -53.31 9.09
C TYR A 947 9.09 -53.02 10.43
N LEU A 948 9.89 -51.94 10.51
CA LEU A 948 10.53 -51.49 11.74
C LEU A 948 9.49 -51.12 12.80
N GLU A 949 8.45 -50.42 12.41
CA GLU A 949 7.33 -50.01 13.27
C GLU A 949 6.61 -51.24 13.83
N LEU A 950 6.33 -52.23 12.97
CA LEU A 950 5.68 -53.48 13.36
C LEU A 950 6.43 -54.26 14.46
N ILE A 951 7.76 -54.15 14.50
CA ILE A 951 8.61 -54.92 15.41
C ILE A 951 9.10 -54.12 16.62
N ALA A 952 8.93 -52.80 16.61
CA ALA A 952 9.13 -51.95 17.75
C ALA A 952 8.06 -52.22 18.82
N ASP A 953 8.37 -51.97 20.09
CA ASP A 953 7.36 -52.00 21.15
C ASP A 953 6.55 -50.68 21.20
N ASP A 954 5.54 -50.62 22.08
CA ASP A 954 4.68 -49.45 22.27
C ASP A 954 5.46 -48.15 22.64
N SER A 955 6.75 -48.27 22.96
CA SER A 955 7.65 -47.14 23.23
C SER A 955 8.65 -46.88 22.11
N GLY A 956 8.40 -47.39 20.90
CA GLY A 956 9.27 -47.23 19.73
C GLY A 956 10.59 -47.98 19.82
N THR A 957 10.76 -48.86 20.81
CA THR A 957 12.06 -49.51 21.07
C THR A 957 12.13 -50.87 20.38
N VAL A 958 13.15 -51.07 19.54
CA VAL A 958 13.41 -52.39 18.93
C VAL A 958 14.15 -53.27 19.92
N SER A 959 13.48 -54.28 20.46
CA SER A 959 14.09 -55.21 21.41
C SER A 959 15.09 -56.18 20.75
N ARG A 960 15.96 -56.81 21.55
CA ARG A 960 16.85 -57.87 21.07
C ARG A 960 16.09 -59.05 20.44
N GLU A 961 14.89 -59.34 20.93
CA GLU A 961 14.04 -60.42 20.41
C GLU A 961 13.46 -60.07 19.03
N ALA A 962 13.10 -58.80 18.83
CA ALA A 962 12.69 -58.27 17.52
C ALA A 962 13.81 -58.38 16.48
N VAL A 963 15.06 -58.05 16.84
CA VAL A 963 16.23 -58.24 15.96
C VAL A 963 16.42 -59.70 15.57
N ASP A 964 16.28 -60.63 16.52
CA ASP A 964 16.41 -62.06 16.23
C ASP A 964 15.29 -62.53 15.27
N GLY A 965 14.08 -61.97 15.39
CA GLY A 965 12.97 -62.18 14.45
C GLY A 965 13.26 -61.63 13.04
N ALA A 966 13.80 -60.42 12.94
CA ALA A 966 14.20 -59.82 11.66
C ALA A 966 15.31 -60.61 10.95
N ILE A 967 16.25 -61.18 11.69
CA ILE A 967 17.27 -62.08 11.13
C ILE A 967 16.60 -63.33 10.51
N GLU A 968 15.57 -63.89 11.15
CA GLU A 968 14.82 -65.02 10.61
C GLU A 968 14.04 -64.64 9.35
N ASP A 969 13.39 -63.47 9.34
CA ASP A 969 12.65 -62.92 8.19
C ASP A 969 13.56 -62.67 6.99
N TRP A 970 14.72 -62.04 7.21
CA TRP A 970 15.73 -61.84 6.17
C TRP A 970 16.27 -63.16 5.64
N SER A 971 16.58 -64.13 6.52
CA SER A 971 17.10 -65.44 6.11
C SER A 971 16.10 -66.25 5.26
N ALA A 972 14.81 -65.94 5.41
CA ALA A 972 13.73 -66.53 4.64
C ALA A 972 13.36 -65.72 3.38
N GLY A 973 14.01 -64.58 3.14
CA GLY A 973 13.75 -63.68 2.02
C GLY A 973 12.43 -62.91 2.13
N ARG A 974 11.96 -62.63 3.35
CA ARG A 974 10.73 -61.86 3.61
C ARG A 974 10.98 -60.35 3.71
N ILE A 975 12.20 -59.96 4.08
CA ILE A 975 12.64 -58.56 4.12
C ILE A 975 13.99 -58.43 3.41
N GLU A 976 14.29 -57.21 2.99
CA GLU A 976 15.55 -56.89 2.33
C GLU A 976 16.71 -56.78 3.33
N ARG A 977 17.94 -56.74 2.80
CA ARG A 977 19.13 -56.61 3.65
C ARG A 977 19.15 -55.27 4.39
N GLU A 978 18.69 -54.23 3.72
CA GLU A 978 18.63 -52.86 4.20
C GLU A 978 17.70 -52.72 5.41
N THR A 979 16.49 -53.29 5.34
CA THR A 979 15.55 -53.37 6.48
C THR A 979 16.16 -54.06 7.70
N LEU A 980 16.91 -55.15 7.50
CA LEU A 980 17.60 -55.86 8.58
C LEU A 980 18.72 -55.00 9.19
N ASP A 981 19.49 -54.31 8.35
CA ASP A 981 20.59 -53.46 8.82
C ASP A 981 20.03 -52.27 9.62
N ALA A 982 18.91 -51.67 9.21
CA ALA A 982 18.19 -50.65 9.96
C ALA A 982 17.61 -51.18 11.29
N THR A 983 17.04 -52.39 11.31
CA THR A 983 16.57 -53.04 12.55
C THR A 983 17.70 -53.24 13.56
N ILE A 984 18.88 -53.65 13.07
CA ILE A 984 20.08 -53.82 13.91
C ILE A 984 20.57 -52.46 14.41
N GLN A 985 20.54 -51.44 13.55
CA GLN A 985 20.92 -50.08 13.90
C GLN A 985 20.03 -49.55 15.03
N ALA A 986 18.70 -49.64 14.88
CA ALA A 986 17.71 -49.26 15.89
C ALA A 986 18.01 -49.87 17.26
N TRP A 987 18.16 -51.20 17.32
CA TRP A 987 18.46 -51.87 18.59
C TRP A 987 19.86 -51.57 19.14
N SER A 988 20.88 -51.49 18.28
CA SER A 988 22.28 -51.40 18.74
C SER A 988 22.69 -50.02 19.20
N GLN A 989 21.99 -48.99 18.71
CA GLN A 989 22.22 -47.60 19.05
C GLN A 989 21.13 -47.04 19.98
N ASP A 990 20.14 -47.86 20.36
CA ASP A 990 19.01 -47.46 21.22
C ASP A 990 18.17 -46.36 20.59
N LEU A 991 17.95 -46.46 19.27
CA LEU A 991 17.22 -45.48 18.49
C LEU A 991 15.73 -45.79 18.56
N GLN A 992 14.94 -44.73 18.73
CA GLN A 992 13.50 -44.77 18.66
C GLN A 992 13.09 -44.99 17.19
N VAL A 993 12.43 -46.10 16.91
CA VAL A 993 11.65 -46.27 15.69
C VAL A 993 10.31 -45.59 15.95
N ILE A 994 10.04 -44.55 15.20
CA ILE A 994 8.75 -43.87 15.25
C ILE A 994 7.75 -44.80 14.58
N ALA A 995 7.00 -45.54 15.37
CA ALA A 995 5.81 -46.24 14.92
C ALA A 995 4.60 -45.28 14.93
N PRO A 996 3.70 -45.38 13.93
CA PRO A 996 2.42 -44.67 13.97
C PRO A 996 1.63 -45.02 15.24
#